data_AF-R7HJG3-F1
#
_entry.id   AF-R7HJG3-F1
#
_cell.length_a   1.000
_cell.length_b   1.000
_cell.length_c   1.000
_cell.angle_alpha   90.00
_cell.angle_beta   90.00
_cell.angle_gamma   90.00
#
_symmetry.space_group_name_H-M   'P 1'
#
loop_
_entity.id
_entity.type
_entity.pdbx_description
1 polymer ?
#
loop_
_entity_poly.entity_id
_entity_poly.type
_entity_poly.pdbx_seq_one_letter_code
_entity_poly.pdbx_strand_id
1 'polypeptide(L)'
;MDRVYMTFLSKIDVQIPSMLNILRKKGTNATPTDFVKYLYGNYSDLIASEPLYEKQYLSHWDKAYINGIKEYYGIRPVINTNNMESFIEKNGISIKENEIILGSYPTTIIKDETLIQKLSNACKEKKFNDKKYHIPIGDKIVECDSFTLDGEDYVYIKENDLYVKVTPLNWFYDEVSHSLVCKDIIAGFSIEMNDRAFEKYGYNFLNEYLLKDVLQDKITRLTEPVDLVNQKYLDELQRIYFPFNSDFEVSNDGKLYFHDEREYNINIDESIKRIATNMLFYLTENNFISNPVFNINIKGDKKIVFADAFNFSSLGVNAKIKNLNIDGNDFKVLEKFLLVDSPIENVSMHCDFNIFASLYLCGKKLARNCLKGSNLTINYKNEKELIAFLHDTQRFINLFAKAVEKRNGIDFTYKHILYKPYFFEQKDYNINTQTLFSKIGLKSINLVGPSINKEKITNILGDANIKYSFTDIKEDNTKLFEDSKTNEEKPKLSKEAEHILDLAREILSIDYIGLDKESVRKNVDTIVIEYNNGLCKKETGLSLSTNNGVYTSAVIKLENLRDILYHNFEKNMDYYDILDLISNMIKKLNNEEVKIDYEILNDLDTLNNILMYSKDEQTKEEIITYLENEEQSIINYLSNKSDIGYKNINEFIKKIRLFLVPILTKVSGNVSKIDVMEQIQDYALSEMNNKIEKNSNGYIKLILSEIDKIKKDILSLDSNYTFEELDYFSFKNGKEIIDYLNQKYIEYYRVYLDLMEDKVNEENYENSKVPLSY
;
A
#
# COMPACT_ATOMS: atom_id res chain seq x y z
N MET A 1 21.98 -13.07 -23.91
CA MET A 1 22.68 -12.11 -24.77
C MET A 1 23.85 -11.56 -23.96
N ASP A 2 24.89 -11.06 -24.60
CA ASP A 2 26.06 -10.52 -23.91
C ASP A 2 25.94 -9.00 -23.77
N ARG A 3 26.43 -8.47 -22.64
CA ARG A 3 26.44 -7.03 -22.39
C ARG A 3 27.30 -6.30 -23.42
N VAL A 4 26.81 -5.16 -23.91
CA VAL A 4 27.58 -4.20 -24.71
C VAL A 4 27.62 -2.88 -23.94
N TYR A 5 28.79 -2.28 -23.83
CA TYR A 5 28.95 -1.01 -23.13
C TYR A 5 30.11 -0.20 -23.68
N MET A 6 30.07 1.12 -23.46
CA MET A 6 31.18 2.01 -23.69
C MET A 6 31.95 2.30 -22.40
N THR A 7 33.26 2.43 -22.51
CA THR A 7 34.14 2.81 -21.41
C THR A 7 35.29 3.68 -21.90
N PHE A 8 36.10 4.17 -20.97
CA PHE A 8 37.32 4.91 -21.25
C PHE A 8 38.48 3.94 -21.52
N LEU A 9 39.47 4.39 -22.28
CA LEU A 9 40.70 3.62 -22.53
C LEU A 9 41.44 3.23 -21.23
N SER A 10 41.29 4.02 -20.17
CA SER A 10 41.75 3.70 -18.83
C SER A 10 40.55 3.57 -17.88
N LYS A 11 40.27 2.36 -17.44
CA LYS A 11 39.64 2.18 -16.12
C LYS A 11 40.71 2.56 -15.10
N ILE A 12 40.51 3.56 -14.23
CA ILE A 12 41.44 3.82 -13.12
C ILE A 12 41.25 2.72 -12.07
N ASP A 13 41.59 1.47 -12.43
CA ASP A 13 41.73 0.39 -11.46
C ASP A 13 43.12 0.55 -10.83
N VAL A 14 43.14 1.07 -9.60
CA VAL A 14 44.33 1.36 -8.79
C VAL A 14 45.18 0.11 -8.48
N GLN A 15 44.84 -1.08 -8.99
CA GLN A 15 45.47 -2.34 -8.57
C GLN A 15 46.13 -3.19 -9.67
N ILE A 16 46.08 -2.85 -10.96
CA ILE A 16 46.74 -3.69 -12.00
C ILE A 16 47.56 -2.85 -13.01
N PRO A 17 48.87 -2.64 -12.76
CA PRO A 17 49.75 -1.83 -13.60
C PRO A 17 50.06 -2.40 -15.00
N SER A 18 49.84 -3.69 -15.26
CA SER A 18 50.31 -4.37 -16.48
C SER A 18 49.39 -4.20 -17.69
N MET A 19 48.06 -4.22 -17.54
CA MET A 19 47.10 -3.96 -18.63
C MET A 19 47.12 -2.50 -19.09
N LEU A 20 47.31 -1.56 -18.16
CA LEU A 20 47.48 -0.13 -18.44
C LEU A 20 48.64 0.14 -19.41
N ASN A 21 49.75 -0.59 -19.30
CA ASN A 21 50.92 -0.40 -20.15
C ASN A 21 50.77 -0.93 -21.59
N ILE A 22 49.84 -1.85 -21.85
CA ILE A 22 49.58 -2.39 -23.20
C ILE A 22 48.68 -1.42 -23.99
N LEU A 23 47.64 -0.88 -23.34
CA LEU A 23 46.73 0.11 -23.95
C LEU A 23 47.41 1.49 -24.10
N ARG A 24 48.31 1.88 -23.18
CA ARG A 24 49.17 3.08 -23.30
C ARG A 24 50.04 3.10 -24.56
N LYS A 25 50.60 1.96 -24.97
CA LYS A 25 51.43 1.87 -26.20
C LYS A 25 50.64 2.04 -27.51
N LYS A 26 49.32 1.91 -27.51
CA LYS A 26 48.45 2.08 -28.69
C LYS A 26 47.69 3.43 -28.72
N GLY A 27 47.84 4.26 -27.69
CA GLY A 27 47.13 5.54 -27.51
C GLY A 27 47.75 6.75 -28.23
N THR A 28 48.96 6.64 -28.77
CA THR A 28 49.87 7.74 -29.12
C THR A 28 49.50 8.60 -30.34
N ASN A 29 48.43 8.29 -31.09
CA ASN A 29 48.06 8.97 -32.34
C ASN A 29 46.60 9.50 -32.40
N ALA A 30 45.86 9.57 -31.29
CA ALA A 30 44.46 10.03 -31.33
C ALA A 30 44.36 11.54 -31.56
N THR A 31 43.52 11.96 -32.50
CA THR A 31 43.27 13.38 -32.79
C THR A 31 41.85 13.80 -32.39
N PRO A 32 41.65 15.01 -31.85
CA PRO A 32 40.31 15.53 -31.68
C PRO A 32 39.70 15.88 -33.03
N THR A 33 38.42 15.58 -33.17
CA THR A 33 37.63 15.96 -34.35
C THR A 33 37.57 17.48 -34.49
N ASP A 34 37.27 17.97 -35.69
CA ASP A 34 37.14 19.42 -35.95
C ASP A 34 36.10 20.07 -35.04
N PHE A 35 35.04 19.35 -34.73
CA PHE A 35 33.98 19.80 -33.83
C PHE A 35 34.45 19.91 -32.37
N VAL A 36 35.14 18.90 -31.84
CA VAL A 36 35.71 18.94 -30.49
C VAL A 36 36.76 20.06 -30.37
N LYS A 37 37.62 20.22 -31.39
CA LYS A 37 38.61 21.32 -31.45
C LYS A 37 37.96 22.69 -31.41
N TYR A 38 36.79 22.86 -32.02
CA TYR A 38 36.09 24.15 -32.00
C TYR A 38 35.44 24.43 -30.66
N LEU A 39 34.83 23.42 -30.02
CA LEU A 39 34.19 23.61 -28.72
C LEU A 39 35.21 23.89 -27.62
N TYR A 40 36.39 23.26 -27.68
CA TYR A 40 37.32 23.25 -26.54
C TYR A 40 38.77 23.68 -26.88
N GLY A 41 39.06 24.02 -28.13
CA GLY A 41 40.41 24.37 -28.61
C GLY A 41 41.31 23.15 -28.89
N ASN A 42 42.60 23.42 -29.16
CA ASN A 42 43.64 22.38 -29.30
C ASN A 42 44.16 21.85 -27.94
N TYR A 43 43.70 22.45 -26.83
CA TYR A 43 44.16 22.14 -25.49
C TYR A 43 43.22 21.11 -24.86
N SER A 44 43.45 19.84 -25.14
CA SER A 44 42.90 18.75 -24.34
C SER A 44 44.01 18.23 -23.44
N ASP A 45 43.87 18.38 -22.12
CA ASP A 45 44.55 17.46 -21.22
C ASP A 45 43.89 16.11 -21.43
N LEU A 46 44.55 15.31 -22.27
CA LEU A 46 44.21 13.93 -22.53
C LEU A 46 44.28 13.17 -21.20
N ILE A 47 43.16 12.88 -20.56
CA ILE A 47 43.10 11.68 -19.71
C ILE A 47 42.89 10.47 -20.64
N ALA A 48 43.93 10.13 -21.39
CA ALA A 48 44.64 8.92 -21.02
C ALA A 48 45.85 9.45 -20.25
N SER A 49 45.86 9.39 -18.92
CA SER A 49 46.87 10.02 -18.05
C SER A 49 48.27 10.09 -18.70
N GLU A 50 48.65 11.22 -19.30
CA GLU A 50 50.02 11.49 -19.71
C GLU A 50 50.39 12.95 -19.40
N PRO A 51 51.45 13.19 -18.59
CA PRO A 51 52.29 14.36 -18.75
C PRO A 51 53.21 14.11 -19.96
N LEU A 52 53.13 14.97 -20.97
CA LEU A 52 54.11 15.01 -22.05
C LEU A 52 55.50 15.37 -21.49
N TYR A 53 56.36 14.39 -21.27
CA TYR A 53 57.80 14.63 -21.26
C TYR A 53 58.32 14.66 -22.69
N GLU A 54 58.11 15.79 -23.35
CA GLU A 54 59.19 16.40 -24.12
C GLU A 54 59.00 17.92 -24.08
N LYS A 55 59.92 18.59 -23.38
CA LYS A 55 60.09 20.04 -23.45
C LYS A 55 60.38 20.44 -24.89
N GLN A 56 59.36 20.63 -25.71
CA GLN A 56 59.48 21.56 -26.82
C GLN A 56 59.39 22.95 -26.23
N TYR A 57 60.58 23.55 -26.08
CA TYR A 57 60.77 24.95 -25.77
C TYR A 57 59.87 25.80 -26.68
N LEU A 58 58.78 26.36 -26.12
CA LEU A 58 58.19 27.59 -26.65
C LEU A 58 59.14 28.73 -26.29
N SER A 59 60.13 28.96 -27.15
CA SER A 59 60.86 30.21 -27.18
C SER A 59 59.97 31.29 -27.80
N HIS A 60 59.78 32.37 -27.04
CA HIS A 60 59.22 33.66 -27.46
C HIS A 60 57.70 33.74 -27.68
N TRP A 61 57.05 34.21 -26.61
CA TRP A 61 56.18 35.40 -26.62
C TRP A 61 55.14 35.48 -27.74
N ASP A 62 53.90 35.14 -27.38
CA ASP A 62 52.80 36.07 -27.56
C ASP A 62 52.07 36.25 -26.22
N LYS A 63 52.49 37.30 -25.50
CA LYS A 63 51.78 37.88 -24.36
C LYS A 63 50.49 38.54 -24.88
N ALA A 64 49.49 37.74 -25.23
CA ALA A 64 48.14 38.21 -25.51
C ALA A 64 47.12 37.07 -25.48
N TYR A 65 46.91 36.40 -24.34
CA TYR A 65 45.68 35.61 -24.15
C TYR A 65 45.04 35.94 -22.81
N ILE A 66 43.95 36.69 -22.93
CA ILE A 66 43.13 37.35 -21.92
C ILE A 66 42.09 36.33 -21.40
N ASN A 67 41.93 36.24 -20.07
CA ASN A 67 40.78 35.71 -19.31
C ASN A 67 40.02 34.47 -19.85
N GLY A 68 40.17 33.33 -19.17
CA GLY A 68 39.09 32.33 -19.05
C GLY A 68 39.21 31.03 -19.85
N ILE A 69 40.40 30.42 -19.92
CA ILE A 69 40.52 29.05 -20.44
C ILE A 69 39.97 28.09 -19.36
N LYS A 70 38.80 27.48 -19.62
CA LYS A 70 38.37 26.28 -18.90
C LYS A 70 39.13 25.10 -19.49
N GLU A 71 39.77 24.28 -18.67
CA GLU A 71 40.40 23.04 -19.11
C GLU A 71 39.30 21.98 -19.36
N TYR A 72 39.48 21.04 -20.30
CA TYR A 72 38.49 20.00 -20.65
C TYR A 72 39.09 18.59 -20.73
N TYR A 73 38.30 17.59 -20.32
CA TYR A 73 38.58 16.17 -20.47
C TYR A 73 37.98 15.62 -21.76
N GLY A 74 38.84 15.18 -22.70
CA GLY A 74 38.42 14.57 -23.97
C GLY A 74 37.96 13.12 -23.81
N ILE A 75 36.92 12.73 -24.54
CA ILE A 75 36.35 11.38 -24.55
C ILE A 75 36.72 10.67 -25.84
N ARG A 76 37.54 9.64 -25.69
CA ARG A 76 37.85 8.64 -26.71
C ARG A 76 37.20 7.31 -26.30
N PRO A 77 36.01 6.98 -26.84
CA PRO A 77 35.24 5.85 -26.36
C PRO A 77 35.85 4.50 -26.77
N VAL A 78 35.65 3.50 -25.92
CA VAL A 78 35.96 2.10 -26.17
C VAL A 78 34.68 1.29 -26.04
N ILE A 79 34.32 0.51 -27.06
CA ILE A 79 33.20 -0.45 -26.98
C ILE A 79 33.75 -1.81 -26.57
N ASN A 80 33.10 -2.44 -25.59
CA ASN A 80 33.45 -3.77 -25.10
C ASN A 80 32.21 -4.67 -25.05
N THR A 81 32.39 -5.93 -25.45
CA THR A 81 31.41 -7.02 -25.33
C THR A 81 32.11 -8.37 -25.46
N ASN A 82 31.54 -9.42 -24.83
CA ASN A 82 32.09 -10.77 -24.89
C ASN A 82 31.98 -11.42 -26.29
N ASN A 83 31.08 -10.92 -27.15
CA ASN A 83 30.87 -11.43 -28.51
C ASN A 83 31.35 -10.42 -29.57
N MET A 84 32.56 -9.88 -29.40
CA MET A 84 33.06 -8.76 -30.20
C MET A 84 33.19 -9.07 -31.69
N GLU A 85 33.61 -10.29 -32.06
CA GLU A 85 33.77 -10.69 -33.47
C GLU A 85 32.43 -10.67 -34.20
N SER A 86 31.42 -11.35 -33.66
CA SER A 86 30.07 -11.34 -34.24
C SER A 86 29.45 -9.94 -34.23
N PHE A 87 29.69 -9.16 -33.18
CA PHE A 87 29.27 -7.76 -33.11
C PHE A 87 29.84 -6.93 -34.26
N ILE A 88 31.15 -7.05 -34.53
CA ILE A 88 31.83 -6.35 -35.63
C ILE A 88 31.26 -6.79 -36.97
N GLU A 89 31.18 -8.11 -37.21
CA GLU A 89 30.69 -8.68 -38.47
C GLU A 89 29.28 -8.18 -38.80
N LYS A 90 28.41 -8.12 -37.78
CA LYS A 90 27.01 -7.76 -37.98
C LYS A 90 26.78 -6.25 -38.10
N ASN A 91 27.50 -5.44 -37.35
CA ASN A 91 27.20 -4.01 -37.20
C ASN A 91 28.16 -3.09 -37.97
N GLY A 92 29.36 -3.58 -38.33
CA GLY A 92 30.34 -2.82 -39.10
C GLY A 92 29.78 -2.33 -40.44
N ILE A 93 30.08 -1.08 -40.79
CA ILE A 93 29.77 -0.48 -42.09
C ILE A 93 30.81 -0.93 -43.13
N SER A 94 32.08 -0.99 -42.72
CA SER A 94 33.20 -1.48 -43.53
C SER A 94 34.26 -2.06 -42.62
N ILE A 95 34.84 -3.20 -43.00
CA ILE A 95 35.90 -3.89 -42.26
C ILE A 95 37.08 -4.06 -43.21
N LYS A 96 38.23 -3.43 -42.91
CA LYS A 96 39.48 -3.58 -43.65
C LYS A 96 40.61 -3.76 -42.65
N GLU A 97 41.20 -4.97 -42.63
CA GLU A 97 42.23 -5.33 -41.65
C GLU A 97 41.73 -5.04 -40.22
N ASN A 98 42.46 -4.20 -39.47
CA ASN A 98 42.12 -3.83 -38.09
C ASN A 98 41.33 -2.51 -37.99
N GLU A 99 40.95 -1.92 -39.13
CA GLU A 99 40.15 -0.69 -39.18
C GLU A 99 38.69 -1.00 -39.49
N ILE A 100 37.82 -0.56 -38.59
CA ILE A 100 36.39 -0.84 -38.64
C ILE A 100 35.65 0.49 -38.65
N ILE A 101 34.84 0.72 -39.68
CA ILE A 101 33.91 1.85 -39.70
C ILE A 101 32.63 1.38 -39.02
N LEU A 102 32.25 2.00 -37.91
CA LEU A 102 31.09 1.61 -37.13
C LEU A 102 30.40 2.84 -36.54
N GLY A 103 29.10 2.96 -36.80
CA GLY A 103 28.31 4.07 -36.31
C GLY A 103 28.75 5.44 -36.84
N SER A 104 28.13 6.48 -36.32
CA SER A 104 28.40 7.86 -36.74
C SER A 104 28.07 8.85 -35.64
N TYR A 105 28.75 9.99 -35.62
CA TYR A 105 28.53 11.03 -34.60
C TYR A 105 28.86 12.42 -35.18
N PRO A 106 28.39 13.54 -34.60
CA PRO A 106 28.79 14.88 -35.01
C PRO A 106 30.30 15.11 -34.82
N THR A 107 31.03 15.39 -35.91
CA THR A 107 32.50 15.53 -35.84
C THR A 107 33.05 16.70 -36.66
N THR A 108 32.31 17.18 -37.67
CA THR A 108 32.84 18.16 -38.63
C THR A 108 31.99 19.40 -38.67
N ILE A 109 32.59 20.55 -38.41
CA ILE A 109 31.87 21.83 -38.46
C ILE A 109 31.68 22.29 -39.89
N ILE A 110 30.48 22.77 -40.18
CA ILE A 110 30.20 23.41 -41.45
C ILE A 110 30.61 24.88 -41.39
N LYS A 111 31.51 25.26 -42.31
CA LYS A 111 31.97 26.65 -42.51
C LYS A 111 31.48 27.25 -43.84
N ASP A 112 30.89 26.43 -44.71
CA ASP A 112 30.37 26.88 -46.00
C ASP A 112 29.07 27.68 -45.79
N GLU A 113 29.11 28.98 -46.05
CA GLU A 113 27.97 29.90 -45.88
C GLU A 113 26.75 29.50 -46.72
N THR A 114 26.95 28.96 -47.92
CA THR A 114 25.86 28.54 -48.80
C THR A 114 25.15 27.31 -48.24
N LEU A 115 25.92 26.37 -47.67
CA LEU A 115 25.37 25.21 -46.99
C LEU A 115 24.67 25.62 -45.69
N ILE A 116 25.27 26.48 -44.87
CA ILE A 116 24.66 27.02 -43.64
C ILE A 116 23.30 27.67 -43.95
N GLN A 117 23.20 28.45 -45.02
CA GLN A 117 21.93 29.07 -45.41
C GLN A 117 20.86 28.04 -45.76
N LYS A 118 21.22 26.96 -46.48
CA LYS A 118 20.30 25.85 -46.78
C LYS A 118 19.86 25.12 -45.51
N LEU A 119 20.81 24.80 -44.62
CA LEU A 119 20.55 24.13 -43.35
C LEU A 119 19.65 24.98 -42.43
N SER A 120 19.89 26.30 -42.36
CA SER A 120 19.08 27.26 -41.60
C SER A 120 17.64 27.32 -42.10
N ASN A 121 17.44 27.32 -43.42
CA ASN A 121 16.09 27.26 -44.00
C ASN A 121 15.38 25.95 -43.64
N ALA A 122 16.06 24.81 -43.74
CA ALA A 122 15.50 23.51 -43.34
C ALA A 122 15.12 23.45 -41.85
N CYS A 123 15.95 24.03 -40.98
CA CYS A 123 15.69 24.14 -39.55
C CYS A 123 14.46 25.02 -39.26
N LYS A 124 14.31 26.16 -39.95
CA LYS A 124 13.13 27.05 -39.82
C LYS A 124 11.84 26.37 -40.28
N GLU A 125 11.93 25.55 -41.31
CA GLU A 125 10.82 24.73 -41.84
C GLU A 125 10.53 23.50 -40.97
N LYS A 126 11.28 23.27 -39.89
CA LYS A 126 11.17 22.12 -38.98
C LYS A 126 11.27 20.76 -39.68
N LYS A 127 12.11 20.67 -40.72
CA LYS A 127 12.37 19.42 -41.47
C LYS A 127 13.37 18.50 -40.74
N PHE A 128 13.14 18.26 -39.45
CA PHE A 128 13.96 17.37 -38.65
C PHE A 128 13.66 15.91 -38.97
N ASN A 129 14.67 15.05 -38.85
CA ASN A 129 14.50 13.60 -38.87
C ASN A 129 14.31 13.07 -37.43
N ASP A 130 14.12 11.75 -37.30
CA ASP A 130 13.88 11.12 -35.99
C ASP A 130 15.16 10.86 -35.17
N LYS A 131 16.35 11.14 -35.72
CA LYS A 131 17.62 10.94 -35.03
C LYS A 131 17.91 12.11 -34.10
N LYS A 132 18.44 11.79 -32.92
CA LYS A 132 18.86 12.75 -31.89
C LYS A 132 20.33 12.53 -31.55
N TYR A 133 21.02 13.59 -31.14
CA TYR A 133 22.38 13.49 -30.66
C TYR A 133 22.55 14.31 -29.39
N HIS A 134 23.20 13.74 -28.39
CA HIS A 134 23.40 14.32 -27.07
C HIS A 134 24.82 14.80 -26.96
N ILE A 135 24.99 16.12 -26.94
CA ILE A 135 26.30 16.74 -27.00
C ILE A 135 26.61 17.34 -25.63
N PRO A 136 27.74 16.97 -25.00
CA PRO A 136 28.17 17.64 -23.79
C PRO A 136 28.66 19.05 -24.15
N ILE A 137 28.13 20.08 -23.50
CA ILE A 137 28.55 21.48 -23.68
C ILE A 137 28.74 22.06 -22.28
N GLY A 138 30.01 22.31 -21.90
CA GLY A 138 30.35 22.73 -20.54
C GLY A 138 30.06 21.64 -19.51
N ASP A 139 29.09 21.92 -18.63
CA ASP A 139 28.61 21.05 -17.54
C ASP A 139 27.26 20.37 -17.86
N LYS A 140 26.72 20.57 -19.06
CA LYS A 140 25.39 20.06 -19.47
C LYS A 140 25.49 19.10 -20.64
N ILE A 141 24.50 18.23 -20.74
CA ILE A 141 24.26 17.40 -21.93
C ILE A 141 23.07 18.01 -22.67
N VAL A 142 23.27 18.36 -23.94
CA VAL A 142 22.29 19.04 -24.78
C VAL A 142 21.77 18.06 -25.83
N GLU A 143 20.49 17.72 -25.77
CA GLU A 143 19.82 16.98 -26.85
C GLU A 143 19.63 17.89 -28.06
N CYS A 144 20.19 17.49 -29.20
CA CYS A 144 20.16 18.26 -30.43
C CYS A 144 19.31 17.56 -31.50
N ASP A 145 18.50 18.35 -32.20
CA ASP A 145 17.75 17.91 -33.37
C ASP A 145 18.70 17.68 -34.55
N SER A 146 18.40 16.67 -35.37
CA SER A 146 19.13 16.40 -36.59
C SER A 146 18.22 16.35 -37.82
N PHE A 147 18.82 16.50 -38.99
CA PHE A 147 18.12 16.53 -40.27
C PHE A 147 19.04 16.08 -41.39
N THR A 148 18.43 15.52 -42.43
CA THR A 148 19.14 14.98 -43.58
C THR A 148 18.99 15.94 -44.76
N LEU A 149 20.11 16.37 -45.33
CA LEU A 149 20.14 17.20 -46.54
C LEU A 149 21.07 16.56 -47.55
N ASP A 150 20.59 16.37 -48.78
CA ASP A 150 21.35 15.77 -49.89
C ASP A 150 21.98 14.39 -49.54
N GLY A 151 21.32 13.61 -48.67
CA GLY A 151 21.77 12.29 -48.22
C GLY A 151 22.78 12.30 -47.07
N GLU A 152 23.08 13.46 -46.50
CA GLU A 152 24.02 13.65 -45.40
C GLU A 152 23.30 14.15 -44.16
N ASP A 153 23.69 13.64 -42.99
CA ASP A 153 23.08 13.99 -41.71
C ASP A 153 23.80 15.16 -41.04
N TYR A 154 23.03 16.11 -40.52
CA TYR A 154 23.52 17.30 -39.83
C TYR A 154 22.79 17.51 -38.52
N VAL A 155 23.49 18.06 -37.54
CA VAL A 155 22.96 18.45 -36.23
C VAL A 155 23.02 19.96 -36.09
N TYR A 156 21.96 20.53 -35.54
CA TYR A 156 21.92 21.95 -35.17
C TYR A 156 22.02 22.11 -33.66
N ILE A 157 23.04 22.86 -33.22
CA ILE A 157 23.31 23.14 -31.82
C ILE A 157 22.89 24.57 -31.54
N LYS A 158 21.70 24.74 -30.97
CA LYS A 158 21.08 26.04 -30.74
C LYS A 158 21.90 26.93 -29.80
N GLU A 159 22.55 26.35 -28.78
CA GLU A 159 23.31 27.11 -27.78
C GLU A 159 24.52 27.85 -28.40
N ASN A 160 25.05 27.33 -29.50
CA ASN A 160 26.23 27.85 -30.19
C ASN A 160 25.92 28.38 -31.59
N ASP A 161 24.65 28.35 -32.02
CA ASP A 161 24.18 28.63 -33.38
C ASP A 161 25.05 27.93 -34.46
N LEU A 162 25.28 26.63 -34.26
CA LEU A 162 26.27 25.86 -35.01
C LEU A 162 25.63 24.68 -35.75
N TYR A 163 26.08 24.46 -36.98
CA TYR A 163 25.76 23.27 -37.77
C TYR A 163 26.96 22.34 -37.84
N VAL A 164 26.73 21.08 -37.49
CA VAL A 164 27.77 20.04 -37.45
C VAL A 164 27.32 18.88 -38.32
N LYS A 165 28.20 18.44 -39.23
CA LYS A 165 28.01 17.23 -40.02
C LYS A 165 28.26 16.00 -39.15
N VAL A 166 27.34 15.05 -39.23
CA VAL A 166 27.49 13.70 -38.69
C VAL A 166 28.36 12.90 -39.65
N THR A 167 29.46 12.32 -39.17
CA THR A 167 30.32 11.49 -40.03
C THR A 167 30.53 10.09 -39.44
N PRO A 168 30.79 9.07 -40.28
CA PRO A 168 31.10 7.72 -39.82
C PRO A 168 32.36 7.70 -38.95
N LEU A 169 32.32 6.94 -37.85
CA LEU A 169 33.44 6.83 -36.94
C LEU A 169 34.36 5.66 -37.31
N ASN A 170 35.66 5.89 -37.18
CA ASN A 170 36.68 4.87 -37.39
C ASN A 170 37.11 4.27 -36.04
N TRP A 171 37.20 2.95 -36.00
CA TRP A 171 37.55 2.16 -34.83
C TRP A 171 38.72 1.23 -35.14
N PHE A 172 39.51 0.95 -34.11
CA PHE A 172 40.56 -0.06 -34.14
C PHE A 172 40.15 -1.23 -33.25
N TYR A 173 40.20 -2.45 -33.79
CA TYR A 173 40.01 -3.66 -32.98
C TYR A 173 41.30 -4.03 -32.25
N ASP A 174 41.26 -3.99 -30.92
CA ASP A 174 42.35 -4.48 -30.09
C ASP A 174 42.12 -5.94 -29.70
N GLU A 175 42.85 -6.83 -30.36
CA GLU A 175 42.81 -8.28 -30.11
C GLU A 175 43.19 -8.66 -28.66
N VAL A 176 44.01 -7.87 -27.96
CA VAL A 176 44.47 -8.22 -26.60
C VAL A 176 43.37 -8.01 -25.56
N SER A 177 42.65 -6.89 -25.66
CA SER A 177 41.54 -6.55 -24.76
C SER A 177 40.17 -6.95 -25.32
N HIS A 178 40.14 -7.55 -26.52
CA HIS A 178 38.94 -7.87 -27.29
C HIS A 178 37.94 -6.71 -27.35
N SER A 179 38.43 -5.49 -27.62
CA SER A 179 37.63 -4.26 -27.58
C SER A 179 37.81 -3.39 -28.81
N LEU A 180 36.80 -2.59 -29.16
CA LEU A 180 36.91 -1.57 -30.22
C LEU A 180 37.26 -0.22 -29.62
N VAL A 181 38.37 0.36 -30.05
CA VAL A 181 38.84 1.68 -29.61
C VAL A 181 38.58 2.70 -30.71
N CYS A 182 37.83 3.77 -30.43
CA CYS A 182 37.60 4.83 -31.41
C CYS A 182 38.94 5.48 -31.78
N LYS A 183 39.17 5.87 -33.04
CA LYS A 183 40.41 6.53 -33.44
C LYS A 183 40.51 7.97 -32.93
N ASP A 184 39.38 8.68 -32.92
CA ASP A 184 39.31 10.10 -32.62
C ASP A 184 38.73 10.39 -31.23
N ILE A 185 38.97 11.61 -30.75
CA ILE A 185 38.28 12.16 -29.59
C ILE A 185 37.03 12.89 -30.11
N ILE A 186 35.85 12.41 -29.70
CA ILE A 186 34.58 12.80 -30.32
C ILE A 186 33.66 13.62 -29.39
N ALA A 187 34.01 13.74 -28.10
CA ALA A 187 33.29 14.54 -27.11
C ALA A 187 34.23 15.02 -25.99
N GLY A 188 33.77 15.91 -25.09
CA GLY A 188 34.54 16.34 -23.92
C GLY A 188 33.70 17.02 -22.82
N PHE A 189 34.22 17.06 -21.60
CA PHE A 189 33.59 17.70 -20.42
C PHE A 189 34.54 18.72 -19.77
N SER A 190 34.01 19.70 -19.04
CA SER A 190 34.84 20.69 -18.33
C SER A 190 35.55 20.11 -17.08
N ILE A 191 36.80 20.54 -16.82
CA ILE A 191 37.67 20.14 -15.70
C ILE A 191 37.23 20.73 -14.34
N GLU A 192 36.20 21.59 -14.30
CA GLU A 192 35.58 21.98 -13.02
C GLU A 192 35.02 20.76 -12.24
N MET A 193 34.87 19.60 -12.90
CA MET A 193 34.60 18.30 -12.29
C MET A 193 35.89 17.59 -11.86
N ASN A 194 35.99 17.14 -10.61
CA ASN A 194 37.09 16.28 -10.17
C ASN A 194 37.06 14.90 -10.87
N ASP A 195 38.20 14.19 -10.88
CA ASP A 195 38.38 12.93 -11.63
C ASP A 195 37.30 11.87 -11.37
N ARG A 196 36.89 11.69 -10.10
CA ARG A 196 35.84 10.72 -9.75
C ARG A 196 34.45 11.15 -10.24
N ALA A 197 34.17 12.45 -10.21
CA ALA A 197 32.95 12.99 -10.76
C ALA A 197 32.95 12.83 -12.29
N PHE A 198 34.06 13.14 -12.96
CA PHE A 198 34.22 12.91 -14.40
C PHE A 198 34.04 11.43 -14.79
N GLU A 199 34.65 10.50 -14.06
CA GLU A 199 34.47 9.06 -14.33
C GLU A 199 33.00 8.64 -14.26
N LYS A 200 32.30 9.08 -13.22
CA LYS A 200 30.87 8.75 -13.05
C LYS A 200 30.00 9.43 -14.11
N TYR A 201 30.12 10.74 -14.28
CA TYR A 201 29.32 11.50 -15.24
C TYR A 201 29.60 11.09 -16.68
N GLY A 202 30.88 10.90 -17.01
CA GLY A 202 31.30 10.50 -18.33
C GLY A 202 30.97 9.03 -18.63
N TYR A 203 31.06 8.11 -17.66
CA TYR A 203 30.60 6.72 -17.86
C TYR A 203 29.08 6.65 -18.10
N ASN A 204 28.30 7.44 -17.36
CA ASN A 204 26.88 7.60 -17.60
C ASN A 204 26.65 8.17 -19.00
N PHE A 205 27.35 9.24 -19.39
CA PHE A 205 27.23 9.80 -20.73
C PHE A 205 27.50 8.78 -21.84
N LEU A 206 28.57 8.00 -21.69
CA LEU A 206 28.99 6.96 -22.63
C LEU A 206 27.89 5.91 -22.86
N ASN A 207 27.21 5.47 -21.81
CA ASN A 207 26.30 4.33 -21.87
C ASN A 207 24.83 4.72 -21.98
N GLU A 208 24.42 5.85 -21.39
CA GLU A 208 23.05 6.38 -21.47
C GLU A 208 22.79 7.08 -22.81
N TYR A 209 23.79 7.77 -23.37
CA TYR A 209 23.62 8.61 -24.55
C TYR A 209 24.55 8.23 -25.71
N LEU A 210 25.88 8.23 -25.52
CA LEU A 210 26.81 8.16 -26.64
C LEU A 210 26.72 6.82 -27.40
N LEU A 211 26.65 5.69 -26.69
CA LEU A 211 26.52 4.37 -27.32
C LEU A 211 25.24 4.27 -28.15
N LYS A 212 24.14 4.82 -27.64
CA LYS A 212 22.86 4.94 -28.35
C LYS A 212 23.03 5.78 -29.59
N ASP A 213 23.63 6.97 -29.45
CA ASP A 213 23.75 7.97 -30.51
C ASP A 213 24.68 7.53 -31.64
N VAL A 214 25.76 6.83 -31.31
CA VAL A 214 26.72 6.30 -32.28
C VAL A 214 26.11 5.15 -33.09
N LEU A 215 25.33 4.28 -32.45
CA LEU A 215 24.81 3.04 -33.07
C LEU A 215 23.34 3.12 -33.47
N GLN A 216 22.73 4.32 -33.54
CA GLN A 216 21.30 4.53 -33.82
C GLN A 216 20.77 3.68 -34.98
N ASP A 217 21.52 3.62 -36.09
CA ASP A 217 21.11 2.91 -37.31
C ASP A 217 21.28 1.37 -37.24
N LYS A 218 21.88 0.86 -36.16
CA LYS A 218 22.17 -0.57 -35.94
C LYS A 218 21.34 -1.18 -34.81
N ILE A 219 20.71 -0.34 -33.99
CA ILE A 219 19.96 -0.78 -32.83
C ILE A 219 18.63 -1.41 -33.26
N THR A 220 18.45 -2.68 -32.89
CA THR A 220 17.13 -3.30 -32.87
C THR A 220 16.43 -2.88 -31.59
N ARG A 221 15.44 -2.00 -31.71
CA ARG A 221 14.61 -1.61 -30.56
C ARG A 221 13.59 -2.69 -30.29
N LEU A 222 13.53 -3.16 -29.06
CA LEU A 222 12.41 -3.98 -28.60
C LEU A 222 11.23 -3.04 -28.38
N THR A 223 10.13 -3.30 -29.09
CA THR A 223 8.90 -2.49 -29.02
C THR A 223 7.82 -3.16 -28.18
N GLU A 224 8.05 -4.41 -27.80
CA GLU A 224 7.16 -5.18 -26.93
C GLU A 224 7.51 -4.88 -25.47
N PRO A 225 6.55 -4.97 -24.52
CA PRO A 225 6.85 -4.81 -23.11
C PRO A 225 7.73 -5.96 -22.56
N VAL A 226 8.73 -5.64 -21.74
CA VAL A 226 9.60 -6.63 -21.08
C VAL A 226 8.93 -7.21 -19.86
N ASP A 227 8.88 -8.54 -19.82
CA ASP A 227 8.58 -9.28 -18.61
C ASP A 227 9.79 -9.30 -17.67
N LEU A 228 9.64 -8.69 -16.49
CA LEU A 228 10.64 -8.72 -15.44
C LEU A 228 10.71 -10.10 -14.78
N VAL A 229 11.90 -10.44 -14.29
CA VAL A 229 12.15 -11.75 -13.69
C VAL A 229 11.89 -11.71 -12.21
N ASN A 230 11.02 -12.61 -11.75
CA ASN A 230 10.75 -12.84 -10.34
C ASN A 230 11.71 -13.87 -9.75
N GLN A 231 12.39 -13.52 -8.66
CA GLN A 231 13.11 -14.48 -7.84
C GLN A 231 12.38 -14.67 -6.51
N LYS A 232 11.91 -15.90 -6.31
CA LYS A 232 11.24 -16.33 -5.10
C LYS A 232 12.11 -17.28 -4.27
N TYR A 233 11.88 -17.28 -2.97
CA TYR A 233 12.35 -18.29 -2.04
C TYR A 233 11.11 -18.97 -1.45
N LEU A 234 10.96 -20.28 -1.67
CA LEU A 234 9.72 -21.01 -1.39
C LEU A 234 8.50 -20.38 -2.09
N ASP A 235 7.55 -19.86 -1.32
CA ASP A 235 6.33 -19.18 -1.76
C ASP A 235 6.38 -17.65 -1.58
N GLU A 236 7.56 -17.10 -1.25
CA GLU A 236 7.78 -15.67 -1.05
C GLU A 236 8.58 -15.04 -2.19
N LEU A 237 8.03 -14.01 -2.83
CA LEU A 237 8.72 -13.20 -3.82
C LEU A 237 9.66 -12.22 -3.13
N GLN A 238 10.96 -12.38 -3.34
CA GLN A 238 11.99 -11.60 -2.67
C GLN A 238 12.60 -10.52 -3.57
N ARG A 239 12.72 -10.77 -4.88
CA ARG A 239 13.41 -9.85 -5.79
C ARG A 239 12.73 -9.82 -7.15
N ILE A 240 12.73 -8.63 -7.76
CA ILE A 240 12.42 -8.42 -9.17
C ILE A 240 13.62 -7.73 -9.81
N TYR A 241 14.02 -8.20 -10.99
CA TYR A 241 15.14 -7.66 -11.75
C TYR A 241 14.89 -7.77 -13.25
N PHE A 242 15.67 -7.03 -14.04
CA PHE A 242 15.61 -7.08 -15.49
C PHE A 242 16.07 -8.45 -16.03
N PRO A 243 15.45 -8.97 -17.11
CA PRO A 243 15.92 -10.19 -17.75
C PRO A 243 17.27 -10.02 -18.48
N PHE A 244 17.79 -8.79 -18.52
CA PHE A 244 19.04 -8.41 -19.18
C PHE A 244 20.02 -7.80 -18.18
N ASN A 245 21.31 -7.88 -18.53
CA ASN A 245 22.41 -7.42 -17.68
C ASN A 245 22.84 -5.96 -17.95
N SER A 246 22.29 -5.33 -19.00
CA SER A 246 22.59 -3.96 -19.42
C SER A 246 21.57 -3.44 -20.42
N ASP A 247 21.49 -2.12 -20.59
CA ASP A 247 20.60 -1.47 -21.55
C ASP A 247 20.87 -1.88 -23.01
N PHE A 248 22.13 -2.17 -23.33
CA PHE A 248 22.54 -2.72 -24.63
C PHE A 248 23.02 -4.16 -24.48
N GLU A 249 22.48 -5.05 -25.32
CA GLU A 249 22.94 -6.43 -25.39
C GLU A 249 23.17 -6.85 -26.84
N VAL A 250 24.12 -7.77 -27.03
CA VAL A 250 24.40 -8.39 -28.32
C VAL A 250 23.97 -9.85 -28.30
N SER A 251 23.23 -10.27 -29.32
CA SER A 251 22.89 -11.67 -29.51
C SER A 251 24.10 -12.49 -29.96
N ASN A 252 23.96 -13.81 -29.94
CA ASN A 252 25.00 -14.71 -30.41
C ASN A 252 25.35 -14.47 -31.90
N ASP A 253 24.38 -14.03 -32.73
CA ASP A 253 24.59 -13.66 -34.15
C ASP A 253 25.01 -12.20 -34.37
N GLY A 254 25.41 -11.50 -33.30
CA GLY A 254 25.98 -10.17 -33.37
C GLY A 254 24.97 -9.01 -33.47
N LYS A 255 23.66 -9.26 -33.42
CA LYS A 255 22.66 -8.17 -33.48
C LYS A 255 22.64 -7.39 -32.17
N LEU A 256 22.61 -6.06 -32.29
CA LEU A 256 22.52 -5.16 -31.16
C LEU A 256 21.05 -4.91 -30.81
N TYR A 257 20.70 -5.21 -29.57
CA TYR A 257 19.42 -4.92 -28.96
C TYR A 257 19.58 -3.80 -27.94
N PHE A 258 18.62 -2.90 -27.93
CA PHE A 258 18.55 -1.83 -26.93
C PHE A 258 17.22 -1.93 -26.19
N HIS A 259 17.34 -2.08 -24.88
CA HIS A 259 16.25 -2.26 -23.92
C HIS A 259 15.78 -0.91 -23.35
N ASP A 260 15.62 0.10 -24.21
CA ASP A 260 14.94 1.38 -23.87
C ASP A 260 13.45 1.15 -23.88
N GLU A 261 13.06 0.28 -22.97
CA GLU A 261 11.69 -0.17 -22.89
C GLU A 261 10.89 0.82 -22.10
N ARG A 262 9.81 1.25 -22.73
CA ARG A 262 8.90 2.21 -22.13
C ARG A 262 7.95 1.52 -21.16
N GLU A 263 7.63 0.24 -21.38
CA GLU A 263 6.66 -0.52 -20.61
C GLU A 263 7.27 -1.83 -20.09
N TYR A 264 7.13 -2.08 -18.79
CA TYR A 264 7.64 -3.28 -18.11
C TYR A 264 6.51 -4.03 -17.42
N ASN A 265 6.50 -5.35 -17.53
CA ASN A 265 5.50 -6.20 -16.89
C ASN A 265 6.09 -6.86 -15.63
N ILE A 266 5.40 -6.69 -14.51
CA ILE A 266 5.61 -7.45 -13.29
C ILE A 266 4.47 -8.47 -13.20
N ASN A 267 4.76 -9.74 -13.46
CA ASN A 267 3.77 -10.82 -13.46
C ASN A 267 3.96 -11.73 -12.25
N ILE A 268 3.08 -11.63 -11.26
CA ILE A 268 3.12 -12.43 -10.02
C ILE A 268 2.06 -13.52 -10.12
N ASP A 269 2.50 -14.76 -10.27
CA ASP A 269 1.63 -15.91 -10.45
C ASP A 269 1.05 -16.46 -9.12
N GLU A 270 0.21 -17.49 -9.24
CA GLU A 270 -0.48 -18.14 -8.12
C GLU A 270 0.48 -18.88 -7.15
N SER A 271 1.68 -19.22 -7.60
CA SER A 271 2.66 -19.95 -6.78
C SER A 271 3.31 -19.09 -5.69
N ILE A 272 3.18 -17.77 -5.79
CA ILE A 272 3.69 -16.80 -4.82
C ILE A 272 2.58 -16.47 -3.83
N LYS A 273 2.70 -16.87 -2.56
CA LYS A 273 1.75 -16.52 -1.50
C LYS A 273 2.10 -15.22 -0.79
N ARG A 274 3.39 -14.87 -0.73
CA ARG A 274 3.90 -13.71 0.00
C ARG A 274 4.68 -12.78 -0.93
N ILE A 275 4.38 -11.49 -0.89
CA ILE A 275 5.08 -10.46 -1.67
C ILE A 275 5.86 -9.59 -0.67
N ALA A 276 7.18 -9.74 -0.65
CA ALA A 276 8.04 -9.13 0.36
C ALA A 276 8.22 -7.60 0.18
N THR A 277 8.61 -6.95 1.26
CA THR A 277 8.99 -5.52 1.28
C THR A 277 10.23 -5.25 0.40
N ASN A 278 10.25 -4.12 -0.31
CA ASN A 278 11.39 -3.62 -1.09
C ASN A 278 11.97 -4.57 -2.16
N MET A 279 11.16 -5.48 -2.70
CA MET A 279 11.58 -6.42 -3.76
C MET A 279 12.10 -5.75 -5.04
N LEU A 280 11.75 -4.48 -5.26
CA LEU A 280 12.17 -3.67 -6.41
C LEU A 280 13.59 -3.10 -6.29
N PHE A 281 14.26 -3.27 -5.15
CA PHE A 281 15.57 -2.65 -4.88
C PHE A 281 16.61 -2.89 -5.99
N TYR A 282 16.61 -4.09 -6.57
CA TYR A 282 17.55 -4.50 -7.62
C TYR A 282 17.25 -3.91 -9.00
N LEU A 283 16.11 -3.25 -9.22
CA LEU A 283 15.82 -2.59 -10.49
C LEU A 283 16.74 -1.38 -10.74
N THR A 284 17.21 -0.72 -9.69
CA THR A 284 18.01 0.51 -9.83
C THR A 284 19.51 0.34 -9.55
N GLU A 285 19.97 -0.86 -9.20
CA GLU A 285 21.40 -1.06 -8.88
C GLU A 285 22.32 -0.89 -10.10
N ASN A 286 21.83 -1.17 -11.33
CA ASN A 286 22.69 -1.24 -12.51
C ASN A 286 22.16 -0.52 -13.78
N ASN A 287 20.91 -0.07 -13.80
CA ASN A 287 20.28 0.50 -15.00
C ASN A 287 19.74 1.91 -14.70
N PHE A 288 19.95 2.85 -15.63
CA PHE A 288 19.37 4.19 -15.57
C PHE A 288 18.07 4.21 -16.38
N ILE A 289 16.92 4.36 -15.70
CA ILE A 289 15.62 4.30 -16.36
C ILE A 289 14.87 5.60 -16.14
N SER A 290 14.74 6.36 -17.22
CA SER A 290 14.02 7.63 -17.22
C SER A 290 12.53 7.38 -17.43
N ASN A 291 11.73 7.63 -16.39
CA ASN A 291 10.26 7.58 -16.41
C ASN A 291 9.65 6.24 -16.88
N PRO A 292 10.03 5.09 -16.29
CA PRO A 292 9.49 3.79 -16.69
C PRO A 292 7.98 3.69 -16.50
N VAL A 293 7.31 3.00 -17.42
CA VAL A 293 5.90 2.63 -17.28
C VAL A 293 5.81 1.16 -16.88
N PHE A 294 5.00 0.83 -15.87
CA PHE A 294 4.83 -0.53 -15.39
C PHE A 294 3.39 -1.03 -15.56
N ASN A 295 3.28 -2.31 -15.91
CA ASN A 295 2.08 -3.13 -15.82
C ASN A 295 2.30 -4.16 -14.71
N ILE A 296 1.50 -4.12 -13.64
CA ILE A 296 1.61 -5.02 -12.50
C ILE A 296 0.41 -5.97 -12.54
N ASN A 297 0.66 -7.27 -12.68
CA ASN A 297 -0.35 -8.31 -12.72
C ASN A 297 -0.13 -9.27 -11.55
N ILE A 298 -1.10 -9.39 -10.65
CA ILE A 298 -1.05 -10.26 -9.48
C ILE A 298 -2.18 -11.26 -9.57
N LYS A 299 -1.86 -12.56 -9.62
CA LYS A 299 -2.83 -13.65 -9.79
C LYS A 299 -2.86 -14.62 -8.62
N GLY A 300 -4.04 -15.02 -8.19
CA GLY A 300 -4.26 -16.05 -7.17
C GLY A 300 -4.79 -15.49 -5.86
N ASP A 301 -5.56 -16.32 -5.16
CA ASP A 301 -6.25 -15.96 -3.92
C ASP A 301 -5.32 -15.95 -2.69
N LYS A 302 -5.78 -15.30 -1.61
CA LYS A 302 -5.20 -15.34 -0.26
C LYS A 302 -3.74 -14.94 -0.19
N LYS A 303 -3.32 -14.00 -1.05
CA LYS A 303 -1.95 -13.45 -1.00
C LYS A 303 -1.76 -12.52 0.17
N ILE A 304 -0.55 -12.54 0.73
CA ILE A 304 -0.08 -11.59 1.74
C ILE A 304 0.87 -10.60 1.06
N VAL A 305 0.51 -9.33 1.06
CA VAL A 305 1.32 -8.26 0.47
C VAL A 305 1.87 -7.39 1.59
N PHE A 306 3.20 -7.38 1.74
CA PHE A 306 3.85 -6.60 2.79
C PHE A 306 3.89 -5.10 2.43
N ALA A 307 4.10 -4.26 3.44
CA ALA A 307 4.29 -2.83 3.26
C ALA A 307 5.51 -2.56 2.36
N ASP A 308 5.47 -1.50 1.57
CA ASP A 308 6.54 -1.07 0.67
C ASP A 308 6.99 -2.16 -0.33
N ALA A 309 6.11 -3.12 -0.68
CA ALA A 309 6.40 -4.14 -1.68
C ALA A 309 6.77 -3.51 -3.04
N PHE A 310 5.94 -2.59 -3.53
CA PHE A 310 6.14 -1.84 -4.77
C PHE A 310 6.55 -0.40 -4.48
N ASN A 311 7.73 -0.23 -3.91
CA ASN A 311 8.24 1.08 -3.51
C ASN A 311 9.12 1.73 -4.59
N PHE A 312 8.51 2.38 -5.59
CA PHE A 312 9.24 3.08 -6.65
C PHE A 312 9.79 4.42 -6.18
N SER A 313 9.02 5.17 -5.38
CA SER A 313 9.41 6.51 -4.92
C SER A 313 10.71 6.50 -4.10
N SER A 314 10.94 5.47 -3.26
CA SER A 314 12.18 5.40 -2.45
C SER A 314 13.41 5.05 -3.26
N LEU A 315 13.22 4.49 -4.46
CA LEU A 315 14.31 4.21 -5.40
C LEU A 315 14.68 5.43 -6.26
N GLY A 316 13.99 6.56 -6.08
CA GLY A 316 14.17 7.75 -6.92
C GLY A 316 13.66 7.55 -8.36
N VAL A 317 12.87 6.50 -8.59
CA VAL A 317 12.30 6.18 -9.91
C VAL A 317 10.98 6.92 -10.07
N ASN A 318 10.91 7.83 -11.04
CA ASN A 318 9.66 8.47 -11.42
C ASN A 318 8.79 7.51 -12.26
N ALA A 319 8.33 6.44 -11.61
CA ALA A 319 7.56 5.39 -12.26
C ALA A 319 6.12 5.85 -12.55
N LYS A 320 5.59 5.36 -13.67
CA LYS A 320 4.18 5.46 -14.02
C LYS A 320 3.57 4.06 -14.01
N ILE A 321 2.43 3.86 -13.34
CA ILE A 321 1.72 2.57 -13.41
C ILE A 321 0.60 2.71 -14.43
N LYS A 322 0.73 2.01 -15.56
CA LYS A 322 -0.30 1.99 -16.60
C LYS A 322 -1.41 1.02 -16.26
N ASN A 323 -1.07 -0.17 -15.78
CA ASN A 323 -2.03 -1.19 -15.38
C ASN A 323 -1.65 -1.77 -14.02
N LEU A 324 -2.60 -1.81 -13.09
CA LEU A 324 -2.54 -2.64 -11.89
C LEU A 324 -3.72 -3.61 -11.93
N ASN A 325 -3.45 -4.89 -12.19
CA ASN A 325 -4.45 -5.94 -12.23
C ASN A 325 -4.25 -6.90 -11.06
N ILE A 326 -5.22 -6.97 -10.16
CA ILE A 326 -5.22 -7.87 -9.02
C ILE A 326 -6.37 -8.86 -9.20
N ASP A 327 -6.00 -10.05 -9.67
CA ASP A 327 -6.91 -11.14 -9.97
C ASP A 327 -6.81 -12.24 -8.91
N GLY A 328 -7.58 -12.07 -7.85
CA GLY A 328 -7.75 -13.02 -6.77
C GLY A 328 -8.55 -12.41 -5.62
N ASN A 329 -8.89 -13.24 -4.64
CA ASN A 329 -9.73 -12.89 -3.51
C ASN A 329 -8.95 -12.93 -2.19
N ASP A 330 -9.53 -12.34 -1.14
CA ASP A 330 -9.05 -12.44 0.25
C ASP A 330 -7.59 -11.95 0.44
N PHE A 331 -7.23 -10.82 -0.19
CA PHE A 331 -5.88 -10.29 -0.05
C PHE A 331 -5.65 -9.74 1.36
N LYS A 332 -4.55 -10.17 1.99
CA LYS A 332 -4.05 -9.57 3.22
C LYS A 332 -2.99 -8.53 2.87
N VAL A 333 -3.44 -7.31 2.65
CA VAL A 333 -2.58 -6.17 2.32
C VAL A 333 -2.20 -5.44 3.61
N LEU A 334 -0.90 -5.40 3.94
CA LEU A 334 -0.40 -4.49 4.96
C LEU A 334 -0.44 -3.05 4.40
N GLU A 335 -0.72 -2.07 5.26
CA GLU A 335 -0.81 -0.66 4.84
C GLU A 335 0.39 -0.28 3.94
N LYS A 336 0.11 0.42 2.82
CA LYS A 336 1.12 1.08 1.95
C LYS A 336 2.01 0.12 1.15
N PHE A 337 1.43 -0.93 0.60
CA PHE A 337 2.20 -1.85 -0.24
C PHE A 337 2.73 -1.24 -1.56
N LEU A 338 2.12 -0.15 -2.06
CA LEU A 338 2.52 0.56 -3.27
C LEU A 338 2.98 1.99 -2.91
N LEU A 339 4.06 2.47 -3.50
CA LEU A 339 4.52 3.86 -3.39
C LEU A 339 4.98 4.35 -4.76
N VAL A 340 4.21 5.24 -5.36
CA VAL A 340 4.46 5.79 -6.70
C VAL A 340 4.14 7.28 -6.77
N ASP A 341 4.85 7.98 -7.65
CA ASP A 341 4.78 9.45 -7.76
C ASP A 341 3.67 9.98 -8.66
N SER A 342 2.90 9.09 -9.28
CA SER A 342 1.80 9.41 -10.18
C SER A 342 0.58 8.52 -9.91
N PRO A 343 -0.66 8.99 -10.16
CA PRO A 343 -1.83 8.13 -10.11
C PRO A 343 -1.73 6.98 -11.13
N ILE A 344 -2.41 5.87 -10.83
CA ILE A 344 -2.44 4.69 -11.69
C ILE A 344 -3.41 4.96 -12.85
N GLU A 345 -3.06 4.60 -14.09
CA GLU A 345 -3.99 4.85 -15.21
C GLU A 345 -5.18 3.90 -15.19
N ASN A 346 -4.94 2.59 -15.06
CA ASN A 346 -5.97 1.56 -15.06
C ASN A 346 -5.77 0.62 -13.87
N VAL A 347 -6.83 0.39 -13.12
CA VAL A 347 -6.85 -0.52 -11.97
C VAL A 347 -7.94 -1.55 -12.19
N SER A 348 -7.64 -2.83 -12.01
CA SER A 348 -8.60 -3.93 -12.05
C SER A 348 -8.46 -4.74 -10.77
N MET A 349 -9.57 -4.97 -10.08
CA MET A 349 -9.61 -5.73 -8.82
C MET A 349 -10.97 -6.38 -8.62
N HIS A 350 -11.05 -7.39 -7.76
CA HIS A 350 -12.32 -7.90 -7.24
C HIS A 350 -12.90 -6.94 -6.18
N CYS A 351 -14.09 -7.24 -5.66
CA CYS A 351 -14.72 -6.52 -4.53
C CYS A 351 -13.95 -6.71 -3.20
N ASP A 352 -12.70 -6.22 -3.14
CA ASP A 352 -11.81 -6.31 -1.98
C ASP A 352 -11.56 -4.92 -1.38
N PHE A 353 -12.18 -4.67 -0.23
CA PHE A 353 -12.09 -3.38 0.44
C PHE A 353 -10.66 -3.07 0.96
N ASN A 354 -9.85 -4.07 1.32
CA ASN A 354 -8.50 -3.85 1.84
C ASN A 354 -7.58 -3.31 0.75
N ILE A 355 -7.70 -3.85 -0.47
CA ILE A 355 -7.00 -3.33 -1.65
C ILE A 355 -7.45 -1.90 -1.92
N PHE A 356 -8.76 -1.66 -1.95
CA PHE A 356 -9.31 -0.32 -2.21
C PHE A 356 -8.78 0.70 -1.21
N ALA A 357 -8.90 0.43 0.09
CA ALA A 357 -8.45 1.33 1.15
C ALA A 357 -6.94 1.59 1.09
N SER A 358 -6.14 0.57 0.75
CA SER A 358 -4.68 0.70 0.60
C SER A 358 -4.29 1.59 -0.58
N LEU A 359 -4.99 1.48 -1.72
CA LEU A 359 -4.76 2.34 -2.89
C LEU A 359 -5.26 3.77 -2.65
N TYR A 360 -6.36 3.93 -1.92
CA TYR A 360 -6.92 5.23 -1.61
C TYR A 360 -6.06 6.02 -0.60
N LEU A 361 -5.45 5.35 0.39
CA LEU A 361 -4.60 5.99 1.42
C LEU A 361 -3.08 5.85 1.17
N CYS A 362 -2.68 5.52 -0.04
CA CYS A 362 -1.30 5.20 -0.39
C CYS A 362 -0.29 6.29 0.04
N GLY A 363 0.85 5.90 0.64
CA GLY A 363 2.00 6.80 0.86
C GLY A 363 2.56 6.91 2.28
N LYS A 364 3.89 7.13 2.40
CA LYS A 364 4.59 7.54 3.64
C LYS A 364 4.97 9.02 3.62
N LYS A 365 5.70 9.47 2.59
CA LYS A 365 6.09 10.89 2.38
C LYS A 365 5.19 11.65 1.40
N LEU A 366 4.48 10.94 0.53
CA LEU A 366 3.59 11.45 -0.52
C LEU A 366 2.23 10.77 -0.40
N ALA A 367 1.53 11.03 0.72
CA ALA A 367 0.22 10.43 0.99
C ALA A 367 -0.82 10.94 -0.02
N ARG A 368 -1.17 10.13 -1.02
CA ARG A 368 -2.05 10.50 -2.13
C ARG A 368 -2.99 9.36 -2.49
N ASN A 369 -4.15 9.71 -3.03
CA ASN A 369 -5.06 8.75 -3.62
C ASN A 369 -4.54 8.28 -4.99
N CYS A 370 -4.06 7.03 -5.08
CA CYS A 370 -3.56 6.45 -6.33
C CYS A 370 -4.66 6.15 -7.36
N LEU A 371 -5.94 6.18 -6.96
CA LEU A 371 -7.11 6.00 -7.83
C LEU A 371 -7.57 7.30 -8.50
N LYS A 372 -7.01 8.45 -8.10
CA LYS A 372 -7.43 9.75 -8.64
C LYS A 372 -7.07 9.87 -10.13
N GLY A 373 -8.08 9.97 -10.99
CA GLY A 373 -7.95 10.03 -12.44
C GLY A 373 -7.86 8.66 -13.12
N SER A 374 -7.96 7.57 -12.36
CA SER A 374 -7.86 6.20 -12.88
C SER A 374 -9.14 5.72 -13.57
N ASN A 375 -9.00 4.76 -14.47
CA ASN A 375 -10.08 3.89 -14.91
C ASN A 375 -10.12 2.66 -13.99
N LEU A 376 -11.16 2.53 -13.16
CA LEU A 376 -11.30 1.43 -12.21
C LEU A 376 -12.21 0.34 -12.77
N THR A 377 -11.75 -0.90 -12.77
CA THR A 377 -12.55 -2.09 -13.12
C THR A 377 -12.78 -2.89 -11.85
N ILE A 378 -14.04 -3.13 -11.50
CA ILE A 378 -14.45 -3.95 -10.37
C ILE A 378 -15.09 -5.22 -10.88
N ASN A 379 -14.49 -6.36 -10.53
CA ASN A 379 -15.02 -7.69 -10.76
C ASN A 379 -15.88 -8.11 -9.55
N TYR A 380 -17.08 -8.60 -9.79
CA TYR A 380 -18.02 -9.02 -8.73
C TYR A 380 -18.70 -10.35 -9.07
N LYS A 381 -19.01 -11.13 -8.04
CA LYS A 381 -19.67 -12.44 -8.18
C LYS A 381 -21.19 -12.31 -8.21
N ASN A 382 -21.75 -11.30 -7.55
CA ASN A 382 -23.18 -11.02 -7.51
C ASN A 382 -23.48 -9.56 -7.08
N GLU A 383 -24.71 -9.10 -7.30
CA GLU A 383 -25.15 -7.74 -6.96
C GLU A 383 -24.98 -7.41 -5.46
N LYS A 384 -25.24 -8.39 -4.57
CA LYS A 384 -25.17 -8.17 -3.12
C LYS A 384 -23.75 -7.84 -2.66
N GLU A 385 -22.76 -8.58 -3.17
CA GLU A 385 -21.34 -8.33 -2.90
C GLU A 385 -20.90 -6.94 -3.38
N LEU A 386 -21.25 -6.58 -4.61
CA LEU A 386 -20.92 -5.27 -5.18
C LEU A 386 -21.52 -4.12 -4.36
N ILE A 387 -22.78 -4.24 -3.98
CA ILE A 387 -23.45 -3.21 -3.16
C ILE A 387 -22.81 -3.08 -1.79
N ALA A 388 -22.50 -4.21 -1.14
CA ALA A 388 -21.79 -4.19 0.14
C ALA A 388 -20.43 -3.49 0.02
N PHE A 389 -19.65 -3.81 -1.02
CA PHE A 389 -18.37 -3.16 -1.31
C PHE A 389 -18.54 -1.64 -1.51
N LEU A 390 -19.50 -1.20 -2.33
CA LEU A 390 -19.74 0.23 -2.58
C LEU A 390 -20.17 0.99 -1.31
N HIS A 391 -21.01 0.38 -0.47
CA HIS A 391 -21.38 0.98 0.82
C HIS A 391 -20.19 1.07 1.78
N ASP A 392 -19.36 0.03 1.87
CA ASP A 392 -18.12 0.06 2.67
C ASP A 392 -17.18 1.18 2.18
N THR A 393 -16.99 1.31 0.86
CA THR A 393 -16.23 2.41 0.24
C THR A 393 -16.82 3.79 0.56
N GLN A 394 -18.15 3.95 0.47
CA GLN A 394 -18.82 5.21 0.80
C GLN A 394 -18.63 5.60 2.28
N ARG A 395 -18.81 4.63 3.18
CA ARG A 395 -18.62 4.82 4.62
C ARG A 395 -17.18 5.21 4.92
N PHE A 396 -16.22 4.51 4.34
CA PHE A 396 -14.79 4.76 4.55
C PHE A 396 -14.39 6.17 4.15
N ILE A 397 -14.81 6.62 2.96
CA ILE A 397 -14.49 7.97 2.49
C ILE A 397 -15.13 9.06 3.37
N ASN A 398 -16.37 8.83 3.84
CA ASN A 398 -17.03 9.77 4.74
C ASN A 398 -16.32 9.85 6.11
N LEU A 399 -15.86 8.71 6.64
CA LEU A 399 -15.05 8.67 7.87
C LEU A 399 -13.70 9.32 7.65
N PHE A 400 -13.05 9.10 6.51
CA PHE A 400 -11.81 9.76 6.13
C PHE A 400 -11.96 11.29 6.10
N ALA A 401 -13.01 11.79 5.45
CA ALA A 401 -13.30 13.22 5.40
C ALA A 401 -13.42 13.84 6.81
N LYS A 402 -14.16 13.17 7.71
CA LYS A 402 -14.30 13.59 9.12
C LYS A 402 -12.99 13.49 9.92
N ALA A 403 -12.18 12.46 9.67
CA ALA A 403 -10.95 12.18 10.42
C ALA A 403 -9.83 13.16 10.06
N VAL A 404 -9.72 13.54 8.79
CA VAL A 404 -8.73 14.50 8.28
C VAL A 404 -8.94 15.90 8.89
N GLU A 405 -10.19 16.34 9.07
CA GLU A 405 -10.49 17.61 9.74
C GLU A 405 -10.02 17.63 11.21
N LYS A 406 -9.93 16.46 11.85
CA LYS A 406 -9.61 16.30 13.28
C LYS A 406 -8.22 15.73 13.56
N ARG A 407 -7.41 15.42 12.53
CA ARG A 407 -6.09 14.74 12.60
C ARG A 407 -6.08 13.41 13.37
N ASN A 408 -7.19 12.68 13.35
CA ASN A 408 -7.31 11.38 14.00
C ASN A 408 -7.17 10.24 12.98
N GLY A 409 -6.89 9.01 13.47
CA GLY A 409 -6.99 7.81 12.64
C GLY A 409 -8.42 7.58 12.14
N ILE A 410 -8.56 6.90 11.00
CA ILE A 410 -9.86 6.44 10.48
C ILE A 410 -10.16 5.12 11.17
N ASP A 411 -11.02 5.18 12.17
CA ASP A 411 -11.53 3.99 12.82
C ASP A 411 -12.61 3.36 11.92
N PHE A 412 -12.26 2.27 11.24
CA PHE A 412 -13.19 1.47 10.43
C PHE A 412 -13.65 0.25 11.25
N THR A 413 -14.15 0.55 12.46
CA THR A 413 -14.41 -0.38 13.57
C THR A 413 -15.21 -1.61 13.17
N TYR A 414 -16.19 -1.45 12.27
CA TYR A 414 -17.02 -2.55 11.72
C TYR A 414 -16.24 -3.63 10.95
N LYS A 415 -15.00 -3.35 10.52
CA LYS A 415 -14.10 -4.35 9.90
C LYS A 415 -12.87 -4.65 10.77
N HIS A 416 -12.77 -4.09 11.97
CA HIS A 416 -11.62 -4.23 12.88
C HIS A 416 -10.29 -3.81 12.23
N ILE A 417 -10.30 -2.70 11.48
CA ILE A 417 -9.09 -2.13 10.85
C ILE A 417 -9.02 -0.63 11.14
N LEU A 418 -7.95 -0.21 11.79
CA LEU A 418 -7.60 1.20 11.97
C LEU A 418 -6.69 1.64 10.82
N TYR A 419 -7.18 2.56 9.99
CA TYR A 419 -6.35 3.15 8.93
C TYR A 419 -5.78 4.48 9.39
N LYS A 420 -4.46 4.67 9.30
CA LYS A 420 -3.81 5.92 9.71
C LYS A 420 -3.38 6.76 8.49
N PRO A 421 -4.08 7.87 8.18
CA PRO A 421 -3.61 8.79 7.16
C PRO A 421 -2.37 9.52 7.66
N TYR A 422 -1.26 9.42 6.93
CA TYR A 422 0.03 10.00 7.36
C TYR A 422 0.08 11.51 7.12
N PHE A 423 -0.52 11.95 6.00
CA PHE A 423 -0.56 13.33 5.58
C PHE A 423 -1.76 13.55 4.66
N PHE A 424 -2.30 14.76 4.63
CA PHE A 424 -3.43 15.11 3.77
C PHE A 424 -3.14 16.44 3.08
N GLU A 425 -3.23 16.45 1.76
CA GLU A 425 -3.37 17.68 1.00
C GLU A 425 -4.66 17.63 0.17
N GLN A 426 -5.38 18.74 0.14
CA GLN A 426 -6.65 18.85 -0.57
C GLN A 426 -6.49 18.62 -2.08
N LYS A 427 -5.31 18.84 -2.65
CA LYS A 427 -5.03 18.57 -4.07
C LYS A 427 -5.02 17.08 -4.40
N ASP A 428 -4.77 16.21 -3.42
CA ASP A 428 -4.58 14.77 -3.63
C ASP A 428 -5.88 13.96 -3.43
N TYR A 429 -6.91 14.58 -2.85
CA TYR A 429 -8.19 13.94 -2.54
C TYR A 429 -9.40 14.81 -2.92
N ASN A 430 -10.51 14.20 -3.34
CA ASN A 430 -11.71 14.92 -3.77
C ASN A 430 -12.87 14.82 -2.75
N ILE A 431 -12.55 14.86 -1.45
CA ILE A 431 -13.50 14.55 -0.36
C ILE A 431 -14.76 15.45 -0.30
N ASN A 432 -14.68 16.67 -0.81
CA ASN A 432 -15.77 17.66 -0.75
C ASN A 432 -16.79 17.52 -1.90
N THR A 433 -16.59 16.57 -2.81
CA THR A 433 -17.52 16.35 -3.93
C THR A 433 -18.78 15.60 -3.46
N GLN A 434 -19.88 15.72 -4.21
CA GLN A 434 -21.18 15.19 -3.79
C GLN A 434 -21.29 13.67 -3.97
N THR A 435 -20.87 13.14 -5.12
CA THR A 435 -21.05 11.73 -5.49
C THR A 435 -19.88 10.86 -5.08
N LEU A 436 -20.13 9.58 -4.77
CA LEU A 436 -19.08 8.62 -4.43
C LEU A 436 -18.01 8.52 -5.53
N PHE A 437 -18.43 8.44 -6.79
CA PHE A 437 -17.55 8.41 -7.95
C PHE A 437 -16.55 9.58 -7.95
N SER A 438 -17.07 10.80 -7.71
CA SER A 438 -16.25 12.02 -7.67
C SER A 438 -15.34 12.06 -6.45
N LYS A 439 -15.80 11.53 -5.32
CA LYS A 439 -15.02 11.47 -4.07
C LYS A 439 -13.84 10.51 -4.19
N ILE A 440 -14.04 9.36 -4.84
CA ILE A 440 -12.93 8.45 -5.22
C ILE A 440 -12.02 9.16 -6.24
N GLY A 441 -12.57 10.06 -7.06
CA GLY A 441 -11.82 10.87 -8.03
C GLY A 441 -11.55 10.15 -9.34
N LEU A 442 -12.38 9.17 -9.72
CA LEU A 442 -12.19 8.32 -10.89
C LEU A 442 -12.41 9.08 -12.21
N LYS A 443 -11.76 8.61 -13.28
CA LYS A 443 -12.05 9.03 -14.66
C LYS A 443 -13.22 8.22 -15.25
N SER A 444 -13.23 6.92 -14.99
CA SER A 444 -14.33 6.01 -15.33
C SER A 444 -14.33 4.80 -14.41
N ILE A 445 -15.47 4.12 -14.31
CA ILE A 445 -15.59 2.85 -13.59
C ILE A 445 -16.26 1.81 -14.50
N ASN A 446 -15.70 0.61 -14.58
CA ASN A 446 -16.27 -0.53 -15.31
C ASN A 446 -16.64 -1.64 -14.31
N LEU A 447 -17.88 -2.10 -14.35
CA LEU A 447 -18.39 -3.14 -13.48
C LEU A 447 -18.53 -4.44 -14.30
N VAL A 448 -17.75 -5.46 -13.92
CA VAL A 448 -17.66 -6.75 -14.64
C VAL A 448 -18.21 -7.87 -13.76
N GLY A 449 -19.27 -8.53 -14.22
CA GLY A 449 -19.95 -9.59 -13.46
C GLY A 449 -21.34 -9.91 -14.00
N PRO A 450 -22.19 -10.68 -13.29
CA PRO A 450 -23.55 -10.97 -13.72
C PRO A 450 -24.43 -9.72 -13.82
N SER A 451 -25.58 -9.79 -14.49
CA SER A 451 -26.52 -8.67 -14.61
C SER A 451 -26.97 -8.13 -13.24
N ILE A 452 -27.01 -6.79 -13.10
CA ILE A 452 -27.37 -6.07 -11.88
C ILE A 452 -28.37 -4.95 -12.14
N ASN A 453 -29.04 -4.48 -11.09
CA ASN A 453 -29.87 -3.28 -11.17
C ASN A 453 -29.00 -2.00 -11.32
N LYS A 454 -28.93 -1.47 -12.53
CA LYS A 454 -28.15 -0.26 -12.86
C LYS A 454 -28.59 0.99 -12.07
N GLU A 455 -29.89 1.18 -11.86
CA GLU A 455 -30.43 2.34 -11.15
C GLU A 455 -29.96 2.33 -9.69
N LYS A 456 -30.02 1.17 -9.04
CA LYS A 456 -29.52 0.98 -7.67
C LYS A 456 -28.03 1.31 -7.54
N ILE A 457 -27.23 0.93 -8.52
CA ILE A 457 -25.80 1.23 -8.56
C ILE A 457 -25.55 2.71 -8.80
N THR A 458 -26.28 3.33 -9.74
CA THR A 458 -26.21 4.77 -10.01
C THR A 458 -26.59 5.59 -8.77
N ASN A 459 -27.58 5.16 -7.98
CA ASN A 459 -27.96 5.83 -6.74
C ASN A 459 -26.84 5.83 -5.70
N ILE A 460 -25.98 4.79 -5.66
CA ILE A 460 -24.84 4.72 -4.73
C ILE A 460 -23.64 5.50 -5.28
N LEU A 461 -23.28 5.31 -6.55
CA LEU A 461 -22.09 5.91 -7.15
C LEU A 461 -22.27 7.40 -7.52
N GLY A 462 -23.50 7.80 -7.82
CA GLY A 462 -23.87 9.04 -8.51
C GLY A 462 -23.66 8.96 -10.03
N ASP A 463 -24.43 9.75 -10.78
CA ASP A 463 -24.59 9.68 -12.24
C ASP A 463 -23.28 9.97 -13.02
N ALA A 464 -22.45 8.95 -13.13
CA ALA A 464 -21.05 9.01 -13.55
C ALA A 464 -20.77 8.16 -14.80
N ASN A 465 -19.54 8.23 -15.32
CA ASN A 465 -19.00 7.41 -16.41
C ASN A 465 -18.88 5.91 -16.00
N ILE A 466 -20.02 5.28 -15.71
CA ILE A 466 -20.16 3.88 -15.31
C ILE A 466 -20.37 3.04 -16.58
N LYS A 467 -19.51 2.05 -16.79
CA LYS A 467 -19.62 1.03 -17.83
C LYS A 467 -19.98 -0.30 -17.18
N TYR A 468 -20.71 -1.12 -17.92
CA TYR A 468 -21.16 -2.44 -17.47
C TYR A 468 -20.70 -3.48 -18.50
N SER A 469 -20.04 -4.54 -18.05
CA SER A 469 -19.63 -5.68 -18.87
C SER A 469 -20.20 -6.95 -18.25
N PHE A 470 -21.38 -7.36 -18.71
CA PHE A 470 -22.11 -8.49 -18.12
C PHE A 470 -21.59 -9.84 -18.61
N THR A 471 -21.28 -10.76 -17.70
CA THR A 471 -20.68 -12.07 -18.01
C THR A 471 -21.71 -13.19 -18.22
N ASP A 472 -22.94 -12.99 -17.76
CA ASP A 472 -24.08 -13.88 -17.94
C ASP A 472 -24.78 -13.70 -19.30
N ILE A 473 -24.49 -12.60 -19.99
CA ILE A 473 -24.91 -12.37 -21.37
C ILE A 473 -23.84 -12.96 -22.28
N LYS A 474 -23.96 -14.25 -22.62
CA LYS A 474 -23.20 -14.81 -23.74
C LYS A 474 -23.58 -14.02 -25.00
N GLU A 475 -22.58 -13.49 -25.70
CA GLU A 475 -22.77 -12.98 -27.07
C GLU A 475 -23.16 -14.14 -27.99
N ASP A 476 -24.45 -14.45 -28.03
CA ASP A 476 -25.06 -14.95 -29.26
C ASP A 476 -25.56 -13.74 -30.04
N ASN A 477 -24.70 -13.26 -30.95
CA ASN A 477 -25.09 -12.36 -32.03
C ASN A 477 -25.96 -13.10 -33.05
N THR A 478 -27.07 -13.72 -32.61
CA THR A 478 -28.21 -14.06 -33.47
C THR A 478 -29.37 -14.52 -32.61
N LYS A 479 -30.43 -13.71 -32.62
CA LYS A 479 -31.82 -14.03 -32.25
C LYS A 479 -32.06 -14.37 -30.77
N LEU A 480 -32.74 -13.46 -30.08
CA LEU A 480 -33.95 -13.72 -29.28
C LEU A 480 -34.53 -12.39 -28.77
N PHE A 481 -35.11 -11.62 -29.68
CA PHE A 481 -36.26 -10.75 -29.39
C PHE A 481 -37.48 -11.42 -30.01
N GLU A 482 -37.97 -12.49 -29.36
CA GLU A 482 -39.28 -13.09 -29.60
C GLU A 482 -39.47 -14.18 -28.56
N ASP A 483 -39.95 -13.79 -27.38
CA ASP A 483 -41.00 -14.49 -26.62
C ASP A 483 -41.17 -13.87 -25.23
N SER A 484 -42.00 -12.82 -25.18
CA SER A 484 -42.84 -12.53 -24.03
C SER A 484 -44.02 -11.65 -24.44
N LYS A 485 -44.81 -12.14 -25.41
CA LYS A 485 -46.21 -11.72 -25.49
C LYS A 485 -46.98 -12.50 -24.43
N THR A 486 -47.70 -11.74 -23.61
CA THR A 486 -48.62 -12.13 -22.52
C THR A 486 -47.94 -12.53 -21.21
N ASN A 487 -47.67 -11.54 -20.34
CA ASN A 487 -48.56 -11.26 -19.20
C ASN A 487 -48.17 -9.92 -18.52
N GLU A 488 -49.04 -8.93 -18.71
CA GLU A 488 -49.18 -7.63 -18.01
C GLU A 488 -47.96 -6.68 -18.02
N GLU A 489 -48.00 -5.69 -18.92
CA GLU A 489 -47.21 -4.46 -18.80
C GLU A 489 -47.48 -3.81 -17.43
N LYS A 490 -46.51 -3.88 -16.50
CA LYS A 490 -46.55 -3.03 -15.31
C LYS A 490 -46.53 -1.57 -15.77
N PRO A 491 -47.45 -0.72 -15.30
CA PRO A 491 -47.50 0.68 -15.71
C PRO A 491 -46.17 1.37 -15.41
N LYS A 492 -45.62 2.11 -16.40
CA LYS A 492 -44.47 2.99 -16.21
C LYS A 492 -44.80 4.01 -15.12
N LEU A 493 -44.08 3.97 -14.00
CA LEU A 493 -44.17 4.94 -12.91
C LEU A 493 -43.66 6.31 -13.41
N SER A 494 -44.08 7.39 -12.76
CA SER A 494 -43.47 8.70 -12.99
C SER A 494 -42.12 8.77 -12.26
N LYS A 495 -41.24 9.69 -12.67
CA LYS A 495 -39.93 9.89 -12.02
C LYS A 495 -40.06 10.18 -10.52
N GLU A 496 -41.10 10.91 -10.13
CA GLU A 496 -41.41 11.22 -8.72
C GLU A 496 -41.83 9.96 -7.95
N ALA A 497 -42.64 9.10 -8.57
CA ALA A 497 -43.07 7.85 -7.96
C ALA A 497 -41.94 6.82 -7.86
N GLU A 498 -41.03 6.79 -8.85
CA GLU A 498 -39.79 6.00 -8.81
C GLU A 498 -38.89 6.46 -7.65
N HIS A 499 -38.67 7.77 -7.49
CA HIS A 499 -37.88 8.31 -6.39
C HIS A 499 -38.45 7.97 -5.00
N ILE A 500 -39.78 8.10 -4.81
CA ILE A 500 -40.44 7.70 -3.55
C ILE A 500 -40.28 6.20 -3.29
N LEU A 501 -40.41 5.37 -4.34
CA LEU A 501 -40.26 3.92 -4.24
C LEU A 501 -38.82 3.52 -3.89
N ASP A 502 -37.82 4.22 -4.42
CA ASP A 502 -36.42 3.96 -4.13
C ASP A 502 -36.04 4.36 -2.69
N LEU A 503 -36.48 5.54 -2.22
CA LEU A 503 -36.32 5.93 -0.81
C LEU A 503 -36.99 4.92 0.14
N ALA A 504 -38.20 4.46 -0.20
CA ALA A 504 -38.90 3.44 0.57
C ALA A 504 -38.10 2.12 0.61
N ARG A 505 -37.52 1.68 -0.50
CA ARG A 505 -36.68 0.47 -0.57
C ARG A 505 -35.39 0.62 0.20
N GLU A 506 -34.73 1.77 0.13
CA GLU A 506 -33.53 2.08 0.90
C GLU A 506 -33.81 1.95 2.39
N ILE A 507 -34.87 2.59 2.89
CA ILE A 507 -35.28 2.53 4.30
C ILE A 507 -35.61 1.10 4.73
N LEU A 508 -36.32 0.34 3.90
CA LEU A 508 -36.65 -1.07 4.17
C LEU A 508 -35.44 -2.00 4.15
N SER A 509 -34.33 -1.58 3.53
CA SER A 509 -33.07 -2.34 3.49
C SER A 509 -32.20 -2.12 4.72
N ILE A 510 -32.44 -1.07 5.50
CA ILE A 510 -31.73 -0.81 6.75
C ILE A 510 -32.00 -1.95 7.73
N ASP A 511 -30.93 -2.53 8.28
CA ASP A 511 -31.00 -3.65 9.21
C ASP A 511 -29.92 -3.54 10.28
N TYR A 512 -30.31 -3.68 11.54
CA TYR A 512 -29.42 -3.77 12.69
C TYR A 512 -30.12 -4.46 13.87
N ILE A 513 -29.33 -5.02 14.78
CA ILE A 513 -29.84 -5.72 15.97
C ILE A 513 -30.65 -4.73 16.82
N GLY A 514 -31.89 -5.10 17.15
CA GLY A 514 -32.82 -4.25 17.91
C GLY A 514 -33.79 -3.42 17.05
N LEU A 515 -33.67 -3.44 15.71
CA LEU A 515 -34.60 -2.76 14.82
C LEU A 515 -35.93 -3.52 14.66
N ASP A 516 -37.05 -2.85 14.97
CA ASP A 516 -38.38 -3.35 14.63
C ASP A 516 -38.70 -3.10 13.15
N LYS A 517 -38.33 -4.07 12.30
CA LYS A 517 -38.60 -4.01 10.85
C LYS A 517 -40.08 -3.90 10.50
N GLU A 518 -40.97 -4.44 11.33
CA GLU A 518 -42.40 -4.38 11.05
C GLU A 518 -42.93 -2.95 11.28
N SER A 519 -42.46 -2.29 12.34
CA SER A 519 -42.73 -0.87 12.59
C SER A 519 -42.18 0.04 11.49
N VAL A 520 -40.93 -0.19 11.05
CA VAL A 520 -40.35 0.56 9.92
C VAL A 520 -41.18 0.38 8.65
N ARG A 521 -41.57 -0.86 8.34
CA ARG A 521 -42.41 -1.17 7.18
C ARG A 521 -43.76 -0.46 7.25
N LYS A 522 -44.44 -0.49 8.40
CA LYS A 522 -45.71 0.23 8.61
C LYS A 522 -45.56 1.74 8.40
N ASN A 523 -44.47 2.34 8.86
CA ASN A 523 -44.21 3.77 8.68
C ASN A 523 -43.96 4.13 7.21
N VAL A 524 -43.16 3.33 6.50
CA VAL A 524 -42.93 3.48 5.06
C VAL A 524 -44.25 3.32 4.28
N ASP A 525 -45.01 2.26 4.55
CA ASP A 525 -46.30 1.98 3.91
C ASP A 525 -47.28 3.14 4.14
N THR A 526 -47.32 3.70 5.37
CA THR A 526 -48.17 4.86 5.70
C THR A 526 -47.82 6.07 4.83
N ILE A 527 -46.53 6.41 4.72
CA ILE A 527 -46.07 7.56 3.92
C ILE A 527 -46.37 7.35 2.43
N VAL A 528 -46.18 6.13 1.92
CA VAL A 528 -46.47 5.79 0.52
C VAL A 528 -47.97 5.82 0.23
N ILE A 529 -48.82 5.35 1.16
CA ILE A 529 -50.28 5.43 1.04
C ILE A 529 -50.74 6.90 1.05
N GLU A 530 -50.21 7.74 1.94
CA GLU A 530 -50.50 9.17 1.97
C GLU A 530 -50.12 9.86 0.65
N TYR A 531 -48.93 9.54 0.11
CA TYR A 531 -48.49 10.03 -1.18
C TYR A 531 -49.48 9.65 -2.30
N ASN A 532 -49.83 8.36 -2.40
CA ASN A 532 -50.74 7.86 -3.44
C ASN A 532 -52.15 8.48 -3.34
N ASN A 533 -52.67 8.63 -2.12
CA ASN A 533 -53.99 9.20 -1.88
C ASN A 533 -54.04 10.73 -2.08
N GLY A 534 -52.90 11.42 -1.91
CA GLY A 534 -52.79 12.86 -2.11
C GLY A 534 -52.73 13.30 -3.59
N LEU A 535 -52.44 12.38 -4.51
CA LEU A 535 -52.33 12.70 -5.94
C LEU A 535 -53.70 13.00 -6.58
N CYS A 536 -53.83 14.15 -7.24
CA CYS A 536 -55.05 14.54 -7.95
C CYS A 536 -54.89 14.43 -9.49
N LYS A 537 -55.95 13.96 -10.17
CA LYS A 537 -55.99 13.79 -11.64
C LYS A 537 -56.37 15.05 -12.43
N LYS A 538 -56.87 16.11 -11.78
CA LYS A 538 -57.27 17.39 -12.41
C LYS A 538 -56.88 18.57 -11.53
N GLU A 539 -56.05 19.48 -12.05
CA GLU A 539 -55.87 20.81 -11.49
C GLU A 539 -57.10 21.68 -11.83
N THR A 540 -58.20 21.50 -11.11
CA THR A 540 -59.37 22.39 -11.25
C THR A 540 -59.76 22.97 -9.90
N GLY A 541 -59.44 24.26 -9.71
CA GLY A 541 -59.85 25.09 -8.57
C GLY A 541 -58.74 25.40 -7.55
N LEU A 542 -59.01 26.36 -6.66
CA LEU A 542 -58.16 26.78 -5.52
C LEU A 542 -57.94 25.62 -4.53
N SER A 543 -57.06 24.68 -4.86
CA SER A 543 -56.49 23.71 -3.92
C SER A 543 -55.14 24.23 -3.43
N LEU A 544 -54.91 24.20 -2.12
CA LEU A 544 -53.63 24.59 -1.51
C LEU A 544 -52.55 23.50 -1.66
N SER A 545 -52.92 22.27 -2.05
CA SER A 545 -51.98 21.15 -2.23
C SER A 545 -51.87 20.78 -3.71
N THR A 546 -50.66 20.94 -4.26
CA THR A 546 -50.28 20.49 -5.60
C THR A 546 -49.66 19.09 -5.53
N ASN A 547 -49.65 18.33 -6.64
CA ASN A 547 -48.96 17.04 -6.69
C ASN A 547 -47.46 17.17 -6.34
N ASN A 548 -46.85 18.31 -6.66
CA ASN A 548 -45.47 18.62 -6.25
C ASN A 548 -45.34 18.83 -4.73
N GLY A 549 -46.34 19.44 -4.09
CA GLY A 549 -46.39 19.57 -2.62
C GLY A 549 -46.56 18.22 -1.92
N VAL A 550 -47.38 17.32 -2.48
CA VAL A 550 -47.56 15.95 -1.98
C VAL A 550 -46.27 15.14 -2.11
N TYR A 551 -45.60 15.24 -3.26
CA TYR A 551 -44.27 14.64 -3.49
C TYR A 551 -43.22 15.16 -2.50
N THR A 552 -43.09 16.48 -2.37
CA THR A 552 -42.10 17.09 -1.46
C THR A 552 -42.36 16.68 0.00
N SER A 553 -43.63 16.60 0.42
CA SER A 553 -43.99 16.13 1.76
C SER A 553 -43.60 14.68 2.00
N ALA A 554 -43.83 13.80 1.02
CA ALA A 554 -43.46 12.39 1.11
C ALA A 554 -41.95 12.17 1.17
N VAL A 555 -41.17 12.90 0.34
CA VAL A 555 -39.70 12.88 0.38
C VAL A 555 -39.20 13.30 1.77
N ILE A 556 -39.67 14.44 2.31
CA ILE A 556 -39.25 14.92 3.64
C ILE A 556 -39.56 13.88 4.74
N LYS A 557 -40.72 13.24 4.70
CA LYS A 557 -41.09 12.22 5.70
C LYS A 557 -40.22 10.97 5.60
N LEU A 558 -39.91 10.50 4.39
CA LEU A 558 -39.03 9.34 4.18
C LEU A 558 -37.59 9.67 4.58
N GLU A 559 -37.08 10.83 4.18
CA GLU A 559 -35.76 11.34 4.56
C GLU A 559 -35.60 11.44 6.09
N ASN A 560 -36.58 12.04 6.78
CA ASN A 560 -36.57 12.10 8.24
C ASN A 560 -36.60 10.70 8.88
N LEU A 561 -37.37 9.76 8.33
CA LEU A 561 -37.41 8.38 8.83
C LEU A 561 -36.04 7.71 8.66
N ARG A 562 -35.40 7.89 7.50
CA ARG A 562 -34.04 7.40 7.23
C ARG A 562 -33.03 7.98 8.23
N ASP A 563 -33.06 9.29 8.44
CA ASP A 563 -32.15 9.97 9.37
C ASP A 563 -32.34 9.50 10.81
N ILE A 564 -33.59 9.29 11.25
CA ILE A 564 -33.89 8.73 12.59
C ILE A 564 -33.30 7.32 12.72
N LEU A 565 -33.43 6.48 11.70
CA LEU A 565 -32.91 5.11 11.73
C LEU A 565 -31.38 5.08 11.81
N TYR A 566 -30.70 5.93 11.04
CA TYR A 566 -29.25 6.06 11.12
C TYR A 566 -28.79 6.68 12.44
N HIS A 567 -29.48 7.71 12.94
CA HIS A 567 -29.16 8.31 14.23
C HIS A 567 -29.31 7.31 15.39
N ASN A 568 -30.36 6.48 15.38
CA ASN A 568 -30.55 5.43 16.37
C ASN A 568 -29.45 4.36 16.30
N PHE A 569 -28.98 4.02 15.09
CA PHE A 569 -27.83 3.14 14.93
C PHE A 569 -26.55 3.77 15.50
N GLU A 570 -26.24 5.01 15.11
CA GLU A 570 -25.03 5.73 15.57
C GLU A 570 -24.99 5.91 17.09
N LYS A 571 -26.13 6.23 17.70
CA LYS A 571 -26.24 6.41 19.16
C LYS A 571 -25.90 5.13 19.94
N ASN A 572 -26.11 3.96 19.34
CA ASN A 572 -25.93 2.67 20.00
C ASN A 572 -24.63 1.95 19.58
N MET A 573 -23.70 2.65 18.91
CA MET A 573 -22.47 2.07 18.36
C MET A 573 -21.66 1.29 19.41
N ASP A 574 -21.47 1.87 20.59
CA ASP A 574 -20.72 1.25 21.70
C ASP A 574 -21.29 -0.12 22.11
N TYR A 575 -22.60 -0.35 21.98
CA TYR A 575 -23.23 -1.62 22.34
C TYR A 575 -23.01 -2.70 21.29
N TYR A 576 -22.94 -2.32 20.01
CA TYR A 576 -22.56 -3.26 18.94
C TYR A 576 -21.09 -3.67 19.09
N ASP A 577 -20.21 -2.76 19.49
CA ASP A 577 -18.81 -3.06 19.79
C ASP A 577 -18.68 -4.03 20.98
N ILE A 578 -19.54 -3.89 22.00
CA ILE A 578 -19.58 -4.83 23.13
C ILE A 578 -20.06 -6.21 22.68
N LEU A 579 -21.08 -6.31 21.81
CA LEU A 579 -21.55 -7.59 21.26
C LEU A 579 -20.44 -8.32 20.51
N ASP A 580 -19.66 -7.60 19.71
CA ASP A 580 -18.51 -8.18 19.02
C ASP A 580 -17.40 -8.62 19.98
N LEU A 581 -17.11 -7.81 21.01
CA LEU A 581 -16.18 -8.20 22.07
C LEU A 581 -16.62 -9.49 22.77
N ILE A 582 -17.91 -9.62 23.11
CA ILE A 582 -18.48 -10.84 23.71
C ILE A 582 -18.27 -12.04 22.79
N SER A 583 -18.58 -11.91 21.49
CA SER A 583 -18.37 -12.97 20.50
C SER A 583 -16.91 -13.42 20.47
N ASN A 584 -15.97 -12.47 20.47
CA ASN A 584 -14.54 -12.73 20.50
C ASN A 584 -14.06 -13.37 21.82
N MET A 585 -14.63 -12.97 22.96
CA MET A 585 -14.35 -13.59 24.26
C MET A 585 -14.83 -15.05 24.32
N ILE A 586 -16.03 -15.36 23.81
CA ILE A 586 -16.56 -16.73 23.73
C ILE A 586 -15.68 -17.60 22.82
N LYS A 587 -15.33 -17.09 21.63
CA LYS A 587 -14.40 -17.77 20.71
C LYS A 587 -13.06 -18.07 21.38
N LYS A 588 -12.51 -17.09 22.11
CA LYS A 588 -11.27 -17.26 22.85
C LYS A 588 -11.40 -18.36 23.89
N LEU A 589 -12.45 -18.35 24.72
CA LEU A 589 -12.75 -19.44 25.68
C LEU A 589 -12.85 -20.82 25.01
N ASN A 590 -13.33 -20.88 23.77
CA ASN A 590 -13.40 -22.10 22.96
C ASN A 590 -12.11 -22.47 22.22
N ASN A 591 -10.98 -21.82 22.52
CA ASN A 591 -9.67 -22.02 21.89
C ASN A 591 -9.63 -21.71 20.39
N GLU A 592 -10.52 -20.83 19.90
CA GLU A 592 -10.48 -20.32 18.53
C GLU A 592 -9.47 -19.17 18.42
N GLU A 593 -8.84 -19.03 17.24
CA GLU A 593 -7.86 -17.97 16.98
C GLU A 593 -8.58 -16.64 16.74
N VAL A 594 -8.28 -15.64 17.58
CA VAL A 594 -8.86 -14.29 17.52
C VAL A 594 -7.71 -13.26 17.56
N LYS A 595 -7.82 -12.16 16.80
CA LYS A 595 -6.87 -11.05 16.90
C LYS A 595 -7.00 -10.36 18.25
N ILE A 596 -5.87 -10.17 18.93
CA ILE A 596 -5.83 -9.57 20.27
C ILE A 596 -5.72 -8.05 20.12
N ASP A 597 -6.84 -7.36 20.25
CA ASP A 597 -6.88 -5.89 20.24
C ASP A 597 -7.32 -5.29 21.59
N TYR A 598 -7.80 -6.12 22.53
CA TYR A 598 -8.21 -5.72 23.88
C TYR A 598 -7.48 -6.51 24.97
N GLU A 599 -7.06 -5.83 26.03
CA GLU A 599 -6.35 -6.44 27.17
C GLU A 599 -7.14 -7.59 27.82
N ILE A 600 -8.47 -7.48 27.89
CA ILE A 600 -9.34 -8.54 28.44
C ILE A 600 -9.24 -9.88 27.68
N LEU A 601 -8.89 -9.86 26.39
CA LEU A 601 -8.69 -11.09 25.61
C LEU A 601 -7.38 -11.78 25.98
N ASN A 602 -6.35 -11.03 26.42
CA ASN A 602 -5.13 -11.60 27.00
C ASN A 602 -5.40 -12.19 28.39
N ASP A 603 -6.21 -11.50 29.20
CA ASP A 603 -6.64 -11.98 30.51
C ASP A 603 -7.35 -13.35 30.36
N LEU A 604 -8.24 -13.48 29.37
CA LEU A 604 -8.91 -14.74 29.05
C LEU A 604 -7.99 -15.82 28.49
N ASP A 605 -6.97 -15.46 27.70
CA ASP A 605 -5.99 -16.43 27.20
C ASP A 605 -5.20 -17.06 28.36
N THR A 606 -4.82 -16.23 29.32
CA THR A 606 -4.17 -16.66 30.55
C THR A 606 -5.09 -17.57 31.36
N LEU A 607 -6.36 -17.19 31.51
CA LEU A 607 -7.37 -18.00 32.21
C LEU A 607 -7.60 -19.35 31.52
N ASN A 608 -7.71 -19.40 30.20
CA ASN A 608 -7.87 -20.64 29.44
C ASN A 608 -6.69 -21.60 29.66
N ASN A 609 -5.46 -21.08 29.66
CA ASN A 609 -4.29 -21.89 29.98
C ASN A 609 -4.40 -22.48 31.38
N ILE A 610 -4.80 -21.68 32.39
CA ILE A 610 -5.01 -22.14 33.77
C ILE A 610 -6.08 -23.24 33.84
N LEU A 611 -7.24 -23.03 33.19
CA LEU A 611 -8.36 -23.96 33.16
C LEU A 611 -7.98 -25.29 32.47
N MET A 612 -7.18 -25.23 31.40
CA MET A 612 -6.64 -26.40 30.72
C MET A 612 -5.76 -27.25 31.66
N TYR A 613 -4.92 -26.61 32.49
CA TYR A 613 -4.09 -27.33 33.47
C TYR A 613 -4.90 -27.86 34.66
N SER A 614 -5.95 -27.17 35.10
CA SER A 614 -6.80 -27.60 36.23
C SER A 614 -7.89 -28.61 35.84
N LYS A 615 -8.14 -28.83 34.54
CA LYS A 615 -9.24 -29.65 33.99
C LYS A 615 -10.63 -29.19 34.46
N ASP A 616 -10.79 -27.91 34.77
CA ASP A 616 -12.04 -27.33 35.26
C ASP A 616 -12.89 -26.76 34.09
N GLU A 617 -13.48 -27.67 33.31
CA GLU A 617 -14.40 -27.31 32.21
C GLU A 617 -15.70 -26.64 32.72
N GLN A 618 -16.12 -26.92 33.96
CA GLN A 618 -17.32 -26.35 34.54
C GLN A 618 -17.20 -24.82 34.68
N THR A 619 -16.05 -24.33 35.12
CA THR A 619 -15.79 -22.90 35.25
C THR A 619 -15.76 -22.21 33.88
N LYS A 620 -15.28 -22.89 32.83
CA LYS A 620 -15.34 -22.37 31.45
C LYS A 620 -16.79 -22.22 30.98
N GLU A 621 -17.64 -23.22 31.20
CA GLU A 621 -19.07 -23.17 30.86
C GLU A 621 -19.80 -22.04 31.62
N GLU A 622 -19.45 -21.80 32.89
CA GLU A 622 -20.00 -20.71 33.69
C GLU A 622 -19.71 -19.32 33.09
N ILE A 623 -18.49 -19.10 32.60
CA ILE A 623 -18.10 -17.84 31.95
C ILE A 623 -18.82 -17.65 30.61
N ILE A 624 -18.89 -18.69 29.79
CA ILE A 624 -19.61 -18.65 28.51
C ILE A 624 -21.09 -18.33 28.75
N THR A 625 -21.72 -19.01 29.72
CA THR A 625 -23.11 -18.76 30.08
C THR A 625 -23.34 -17.32 30.55
N TYR A 626 -22.41 -16.76 31.32
CA TYR A 626 -22.48 -15.34 31.72
C TYR A 626 -22.41 -14.41 30.51
N LEU A 627 -21.49 -14.65 29.57
CA LEU A 627 -21.31 -13.86 28.36
C LEU A 627 -22.54 -13.91 27.44
N GLU A 628 -23.15 -15.08 27.25
CA GLU A 628 -24.38 -15.26 26.49
C GLU A 628 -25.57 -14.51 27.12
N ASN A 629 -25.64 -14.49 28.46
CA ASN A 629 -26.66 -13.71 29.18
C ASN A 629 -26.46 -12.19 29.03
N GLU A 630 -25.21 -11.72 29.01
CA GLU A 630 -24.89 -10.32 28.72
C GLU A 630 -25.21 -9.96 27.27
N GLU A 631 -24.90 -10.84 26.30
CA GLU A 631 -25.28 -10.68 24.89
C GLU A 631 -26.80 -10.47 24.76
N GLN A 632 -27.58 -11.35 25.39
CA GLN A 632 -29.03 -11.26 25.37
C GLN A 632 -29.57 -10.00 26.06
N SER A 633 -28.90 -9.54 27.12
CA SER A 633 -29.25 -8.30 27.82
C SER A 633 -29.03 -7.07 26.95
N ILE A 634 -27.93 -7.03 26.17
CA ILE A 634 -27.65 -5.98 25.20
C ILE A 634 -28.68 -6.00 24.06
N ILE A 635 -29.01 -7.18 23.52
CA ILE A 635 -30.05 -7.32 22.50
C ILE A 635 -31.39 -6.78 22.99
N ASN A 636 -31.75 -7.07 24.25
CA ASN A 636 -32.96 -6.56 24.88
C ASN A 636 -32.93 -5.04 25.04
N TYR A 637 -31.80 -4.47 25.45
CA TYR A 637 -31.60 -3.02 25.53
C TYR A 637 -31.74 -2.34 24.16
N LEU A 638 -31.07 -2.87 23.13
CA LEU A 638 -31.15 -2.37 21.76
C LEU A 638 -32.57 -2.46 21.18
N SER A 639 -33.35 -3.42 21.67
CA SER A 639 -34.78 -3.59 21.33
C SER A 639 -35.72 -2.74 22.21
N ASN A 640 -35.18 -1.84 23.05
CA ASN A 640 -35.92 -1.03 24.04
C ASN A 640 -36.77 -1.85 25.04
N LYS A 641 -36.35 -3.07 25.39
CA LYS A 641 -37.06 -3.99 26.31
C LYS A 641 -36.54 -3.92 27.75
N SER A 642 -35.31 -3.45 27.96
CA SER A 642 -34.66 -3.39 29.28
C SER A 642 -33.62 -2.29 29.34
N ASP A 643 -33.28 -1.84 30.55
CA ASP A 643 -32.12 -0.97 30.79
C ASP A 643 -30.83 -1.78 30.91
N ILE A 644 -29.68 -1.12 30.72
CA ILE A 644 -28.35 -1.72 30.84
C ILE A 644 -27.43 -0.90 31.75
N GLY A 645 -26.63 -1.59 32.56
CA GLY A 645 -25.85 -0.99 33.64
C GLY A 645 -24.51 -0.37 33.23
N TYR A 646 -24.21 -0.29 31.94
CA TYR A 646 -22.96 0.23 31.39
C TYR A 646 -23.21 1.00 30.09
N LYS A 647 -22.36 1.98 29.81
CA LYS A 647 -22.53 2.90 28.68
C LYS A 647 -21.55 2.71 27.54
N ASN A 648 -20.44 2.02 27.79
CA ASN A 648 -19.36 1.84 26.81
C ASN A 648 -18.55 0.58 27.11
N ILE A 649 -17.69 0.21 26.15
CA ILE A 649 -16.85 -0.98 26.21
C ILE A 649 -15.96 -1.04 27.46
N ASN A 650 -15.45 0.11 27.95
CA ASN A 650 -14.60 0.13 29.13
C ASN A 650 -15.38 -0.18 30.42
N GLU A 651 -16.59 0.36 30.56
CA GLU A 651 -17.48 0.02 31.69
C GLU A 651 -17.91 -1.45 31.66
N PHE A 652 -18.14 -2.00 30.46
CA PHE A 652 -18.42 -3.43 30.30
C PHE A 652 -17.21 -4.30 30.70
N ILE A 653 -16.00 -3.98 30.21
CA ILE A 653 -14.77 -4.68 30.59
C ILE A 653 -14.58 -4.66 32.12
N LYS A 654 -14.84 -3.51 32.77
CA LYS A 654 -14.78 -3.41 34.23
C LYS A 654 -15.76 -4.38 34.91
N LYS A 655 -17.00 -4.46 34.44
CA LYS A 655 -18.03 -5.37 34.96
C LYS A 655 -17.61 -6.83 34.81
N ILE A 656 -17.06 -7.20 33.66
CA ILE A 656 -16.57 -8.56 33.40
C ILE A 656 -15.37 -8.92 34.28
N ARG A 657 -14.39 -8.02 34.43
CA ARG A 657 -13.24 -8.28 35.30
C ARG A 657 -13.68 -8.54 36.74
N LEU A 658 -14.66 -7.79 37.25
CA LEU A 658 -15.26 -8.05 38.56
C LEU A 658 -15.92 -9.43 38.66
N PHE A 659 -16.54 -9.91 37.59
CA PHE A 659 -17.11 -11.26 37.52
C PHE A 659 -16.04 -12.35 37.47
N LEU A 660 -14.92 -12.12 36.77
CA LEU A 660 -13.82 -13.09 36.65
C LEU A 660 -13.00 -13.22 37.94
N VAL A 661 -13.06 -12.25 38.85
CA VAL A 661 -12.27 -12.24 40.09
C VAL A 661 -12.51 -13.47 40.98
N PRO A 662 -13.74 -13.82 41.40
CA PRO A 662 -13.99 -15.01 42.21
C PRO A 662 -13.58 -16.31 41.50
N ILE A 663 -13.70 -16.33 40.16
CA ILE A 663 -13.30 -17.46 39.33
C ILE A 663 -11.78 -17.64 39.37
N LEU A 664 -11.01 -16.57 39.18
CA LEU A 664 -9.55 -16.58 39.30
C LEU A 664 -9.09 -17.04 40.68
N THR A 665 -9.76 -16.60 41.75
CA THR A 665 -9.48 -17.04 43.13
C THR A 665 -9.77 -18.53 43.34
N LYS A 666 -10.78 -19.08 42.65
CA LYS A 666 -11.12 -20.51 42.68
C LYS A 666 -10.09 -21.37 41.94
N VAL A 667 -9.65 -20.96 40.75
CA VAL A 667 -8.80 -21.79 39.87
C VAL A 667 -7.30 -21.70 40.15
N SER A 668 -6.86 -20.69 40.91
CA SER A 668 -5.43 -20.40 41.14
C SER A 668 -4.77 -21.16 42.31
N GLY A 669 -5.51 -22.02 43.01
CA GLY A 669 -4.97 -22.86 44.10
C GLY A 669 -4.42 -22.05 45.30
N ASN A 670 -3.62 -22.70 46.16
CA ASN A 670 -3.16 -22.12 47.44
C ASN A 670 -2.02 -21.09 47.32
N VAL A 671 -1.34 -21.00 46.17
CA VAL A 671 -0.12 -20.18 46.01
C VAL A 671 -0.42 -18.76 45.55
N SER A 672 -1.64 -18.49 45.05
CA SER A 672 -1.97 -17.23 44.35
C SER A 672 -3.09 -16.40 44.99
N LYS A 673 -3.78 -16.87 46.03
CA LYS A 673 -4.90 -16.11 46.61
C LYS A 673 -4.49 -14.80 47.27
N ILE A 674 -3.29 -14.74 47.86
CA ILE A 674 -2.75 -13.52 48.48
C ILE A 674 -2.35 -12.50 47.40
N ASP A 675 -1.63 -12.95 46.36
CA ASP A 675 -1.18 -12.08 45.25
C ASP A 675 -2.36 -11.54 44.40
N VAL A 676 -3.40 -12.36 44.19
CA VAL A 676 -4.64 -11.94 43.51
C VAL A 676 -5.40 -10.93 44.36
N MET A 677 -5.46 -11.11 45.69
CA MET A 677 -6.09 -10.13 46.58
C MET A 677 -5.30 -8.83 46.71
N GLU A 678 -3.96 -8.85 46.70
CA GLU A 678 -3.11 -7.64 46.64
C GLU A 678 -3.33 -6.86 45.33
N GLN A 679 -3.40 -7.53 44.17
CA GLN A 679 -3.70 -6.88 42.89
C GLN A 679 -5.11 -6.26 42.83
N ILE A 680 -6.10 -6.93 43.45
CA ILE A 680 -7.46 -6.39 43.59
C ILE A 680 -7.48 -5.20 44.55
N GLN A 681 -6.68 -5.23 45.62
CA GLN A 681 -6.54 -4.13 46.58
C GLN A 681 -5.96 -2.88 45.91
N ASP A 682 -4.88 -3.01 45.13
CA ASP A 682 -4.28 -1.89 44.39
C ASP A 682 -5.24 -1.30 43.35
N TYR A 683 -6.00 -2.14 42.65
CA TYR A 683 -7.01 -1.70 41.68
C TYR A 683 -8.19 -0.99 42.37
N ALA A 684 -8.71 -1.52 43.49
CA ALA A 684 -9.78 -0.93 44.27
C ALA A 684 -9.37 0.40 44.92
N LEU A 685 -8.13 0.50 45.43
CA LEU A 685 -7.55 1.74 45.97
C LEU A 685 -7.39 2.81 44.88
N SER A 686 -7.08 2.42 43.64
CA SER A 686 -6.97 3.35 42.50
C SER A 686 -8.31 3.98 42.09
N GLU A 687 -9.40 3.22 42.15
CA GLU A 687 -10.78 3.72 41.92
C GLU A 687 -11.29 4.58 43.11
N MET A 688 -10.82 4.31 44.33
CA MET A 688 -11.23 5.08 45.54
C MET A 688 -10.71 6.52 45.57
N ASN A 689 -9.53 6.79 45.01
CA ASN A 689 -8.98 8.15 44.94
C ASN A 689 -9.79 9.10 44.02
N ASN A 690 -10.75 8.57 43.25
CA ASN A 690 -11.51 9.37 42.27
C ASN A 690 -12.97 9.67 42.65
N LYS A 691 -13.52 9.21 43.81
CA LYS A 691 -14.84 9.65 44.33
C LYS A 691 -15.08 9.24 45.79
N ILE A 692 -15.12 10.21 46.70
CA ILE A 692 -15.03 10.02 48.16
C ILE A 692 -16.31 9.58 48.90
N GLU A 693 -17.48 9.33 48.30
CA GLU A 693 -18.69 9.10 49.14
C GLU A 693 -19.62 7.90 48.84
N LYS A 694 -19.44 7.06 47.82
CA LYS A 694 -20.42 5.97 47.56
C LYS A 694 -19.93 4.56 47.16
N ASN A 695 -18.64 4.30 46.98
CA ASN A 695 -18.15 2.99 46.51
C ASN A 695 -17.56 2.05 47.58
N SER A 696 -17.54 2.44 48.85
CA SER A 696 -16.97 1.62 49.94
C SER A 696 -17.74 0.31 50.21
N ASN A 697 -19.04 0.25 49.88
CA ASN A 697 -19.89 -0.89 50.26
C ASN A 697 -19.71 -2.16 49.42
N GLY A 698 -19.13 -2.09 48.21
CA GLY A 698 -19.01 -3.26 47.32
C GLY A 698 -17.91 -4.23 47.75
N TYR A 699 -16.68 -3.73 47.88
CA TYR A 699 -15.53 -4.54 48.30
C TYR A 699 -15.67 -5.00 49.76
N ILE A 700 -16.18 -4.15 50.66
CA ILE A 700 -16.44 -4.53 52.06
C ILE A 700 -17.42 -5.71 52.13
N LYS A 701 -18.49 -5.72 51.32
CA LYS A 701 -19.41 -6.86 51.25
C LYS A 701 -18.75 -8.14 50.72
N LEU A 702 -17.90 -8.00 49.71
CA LEU A 702 -17.20 -9.13 49.11
C LEU A 702 -16.23 -9.76 50.12
N ILE A 703 -15.40 -8.96 50.79
CA ILE A 703 -14.43 -9.48 51.73
C ILE A 703 -15.08 -10.08 52.98
N LEU A 704 -16.17 -9.49 53.48
CA LEU A 704 -16.95 -10.08 54.58
C LEU A 704 -17.54 -11.43 54.17
N SER A 705 -18.06 -11.56 52.95
CA SER A 705 -18.58 -12.84 52.44
C SER A 705 -17.49 -13.90 52.33
N GLU A 706 -16.27 -13.52 51.97
CA GLU A 706 -15.14 -14.45 51.87
C GLU A 706 -14.60 -14.85 53.25
N ILE A 707 -14.59 -13.92 54.22
CA ILE A 707 -14.32 -14.25 55.63
C ILE A 707 -15.38 -15.24 56.15
N ASP A 708 -16.66 -15.03 55.88
CA ASP A 708 -17.74 -15.92 56.34
C ASP A 708 -17.62 -17.34 55.74
N LYS A 709 -17.16 -17.48 54.50
CA LYS A 709 -16.89 -18.79 53.89
C LYS A 709 -15.72 -19.49 54.57
N ILE A 710 -14.59 -18.81 54.75
CA ILE A 710 -13.42 -19.38 55.44
C ILE A 710 -13.76 -19.78 56.87
N LYS A 711 -14.55 -18.98 57.59
CA LYS A 711 -15.00 -19.34 58.94
C LYS A 711 -15.77 -20.66 58.94
N LYS A 712 -16.64 -20.90 57.95
CA LYS A 712 -17.34 -22.19 57.80
C LYS A 712 -16.38 -23.33 57.49
N ASP A 713 -15.41 -23.10 56.61
CA ASP A 713 -14.44 -24.10 56.21
C ASP A 713 -13.55 -24.51 57.39
N ILE A 714 -13.11 -23.55 58.21
CA ILE A 714 -12.36 -23.81 59.47
C ILE A 714 -13.21 -24.63 60.44
N LEU A 715 -14.48 -24.25 60.67
CA LEU A 715 -15.36 -25.00 61.57
C LEU A 715 -15.66 -26.43 61.09
N SER A 716 -15.53 -26.68 59.78
CA SER A 716 -15.67 -28.03 59.22
C SER A 716 -14.45 -28.92 59.48
N LEU A 717 -13.30 -28.32 59.81
CA LEU A 717 -12.04 -29.00 60.13
C LEU A 717 -11.81 -29.07 61.64
N ASP A 718 -12.09 -27.99 62.37
CA ASP A 718 -12.08 -27.90 63.82
C ASP A 718 -13.35 -27.21 64.31
N SER A 719 -14.31 -28.01 64.77
CA SER A 719 -15.60 -27.52 65.26
C SER A 719 -15.51 -26.70 66.56
N ASN A 720 -14.36 -26.70 67.24
CA ASN A 720 -14.15 -25.97 68.49
C ASN A 720 -13.39 -24.65 68.28
N TYR A 721 -12.98 -24.33 67.04
CA TYR A 721 -12.26 -23.10 66.74
C TYR A 721 -13.11 -21.85 67.01
N THR A 722 -12.59 -20.90 67.78
CA THR A 722 -13.29 -19.66 68.13
C THR A 722 -12.77 -18.48 67.32
N PHE A 723 -13.68 -17.70 66.72
CA PHE A 723 -13.33 -16.50 65.96
C PHE A 723 -13.41 -15.25 66.80
N GLU A 724 -12.47 -14.34 66.60
CA GLU A 724 -12.61 -12.96 67.05
C GLU A 724 -13.79 -12.26 66.35
N GLU A 725 -14.49 -11.40 67.09
CA GLU A 725 -15.53 -10.54 66.52
C GLU A 725 -14.92 -9.48 65.61
N LEU A 726 -15.51 -9.28 64.43
CA LEU A 726 -15.06 -8.27 63.47
C LEU A 726 -15.64 -6.90 63.85
N ASP A 727 -14.88 -6.09 64.59
CA ASP A 727 -15.27 -4.72 64.93
C ASP A 727 -14.64 -3.70 63.98
N TYR A 728 -15.21 -3.61 62.77
CA TYR A 728 -14.74 -2.67 61.75
C TYR A 728 -15.59 -1.38 61.65
N PHE A 729 -16.64 -1.26 62.47
CA PHE A 729 -17.50 -0.08 62.51
C PHE A 729 -16.85 1.12 63.23
N SER A 730 -15.74 0.90 63.93
CA SER A 730 -14.99 1.90 64.70
C SER A 730 -13.93 2.66 63.89
N PHE A 731 -13.63 2.25 62.66
CA PHE A 731 -12.63 2.88 61.78
C PHE A 731 -13.16 4.13 61.05
N LYS A 732 -12.30 5.11 60.81
CA LYS A 732 -12.71 6.46 60.36
C LYS A 732 -12.81 6.60 58.85
N ASN A 733 -12.18 5.71 58.08
CA ASN A 733 -12.22 5.74 56.62
C ASN A 733 -12.27 4.33 56.00
N GLY A 734 -12.72 4.24 54.75
CA GLY A 734 -12.89 2.97 54.05
C GLY A 734 -11.58 2.19 53.83
N LYS A 735 -10.42 2.87 53.80
CA LYS A 735 -9.13 2.21 53.67
C LYS A 735 -8.75 1.47 54.95
N GLU A 736 -8.92 2.09 56.12
CA GLU A 736 -8.71 1.45 57.42
C GLU A 736 -9.62 0.23 57.60
N ILE A 737 -10.88 0.32 57.15
CA ILE A 737 -11.82 -0.81 57.16
C ILE A 737 -11.32 -1.95 56.26
N ILE A 738 -10.86 -1.62 55.04
CA ILE A 738 -10.37 -2.61 54.08
C ILE A 738 -9.09 -3.27 54.55
N ASP A 739 -8.13 -2.49 55.04
CA ASP A 739 -6.85 -2.99 55.54
C ASP A 739 -7.08 -3.94 56.74
N TYR A 740 -7.99 -3.58 57.66
CA TYR A 740 -8.39 -4.43 58.78
C TYR A 740 -9.07 -5.74 58.33
N LEU A 741 -10.04 -5.66 57.41
CA LEU A 741 -10.75 -6.85 56.92
C LEU A 741 -9.84 -7.76 56.09
N ASN A 742 -8.94 -7.20 55.27
CA ASN A 742 -7.90 -7.94 54.56
C ASN A 742 -6.98 -8.69 55.53
N GLN A 743 -6.53 -8.01 56.60
CA GLN A 743 -5.69 -8.63 57.61
C GLN A 743 -6.40 -9.80 58.29
N LYS A 744 -7.68 -9.64 58.66
CA LYS A 744 -8.47 -10.70 59.30
C LYS A 744 -8.75 -11.87 58.35
N TYR A 745 -9.00 -11.59 57.08
CA TYR A 745 -9.13 -12.62 56.06
C TYR A 745 -7.84 -13.47 55.95
N ILE A 746 -6.68 -12.83 55.84
CA ILE A 746 -5.38 -13.51 55.74
C ILE A 746 -5.10 -14.34 56.99
N GLU A 747 -5.39 -13.80 58.17
CA GLU A 747 -5.21 -14.48 59.45
C GLU A 747 -6.03 -15.77 59.52
N TYR A 748 -7.34 -15.71 59.23
CA TYR A 748 -8.17 -16.91 59.21
C TYR A 748 -7.79 -17.87 58.08
N TYR A 749 -7.38 -17.35 56.92
CA TYR A 749 -6.95 -18.23 55.84
C TYR A 749 -5.70 -19.04 56.19
N ARG A 750 -4.75 -18.47 56.94
CA ARG A 750 -3.58 -19.21 57.44
C ARG A 750 -3.97 -20.32 58.40
N VAL A 751 -4.86 -20.03 59.34
CA VAL A 751 -5.42 -21.02 60.28
C VAL A 751 -6.07 -22.18 59.53
N TYR A 752 -6.85 -21.88 58.49
CA TYR A 752 -7.46 -22.90 57.65
C TYR A 752 -6.42 -23.82 56.98
N LEU A 753 -5.32 -23.24 56.48
CA LEU A 753 -4.25 -24.01 55.85
C LEU A 753 -3.55 -24.93 56.83
N ASP A 754 -3.23 -24.44 58.03
CA ASP A 754 -2.60 -25.23 59.09
C ASP A 754 -3.49 -26.44 59.47
N LEU A 755 -4.79 -26.21 59.67
CA LEU A 755 -5.76 -27.27 59.99
C LEU A 755 -5.94 -28.29 58.85
N MET A 756 -5.86 -27.86 57.59
CA MET A 756 -5.89 -28.76 56.43
C MET A 756 -4.63 -29.62 56.35
N GLU A 757 -3.46 -29.05 56.63
CA GLU A 757 -2.20 -29.79 56.65
C GLU A 757 -2.19 -30.82 57.79
N ASP A 758 -2.68 -30.46 58.97
CA ASP A 758 -2.85 -31.37 60.10
C ASP A 758 -3.78 -32.54 59.77
N LYS A 759 -4.92 -32.27 59.11
CA LYS A 759 -5.85 -33.31 58.67
C LYS A 759 -5.23 -34.27 57.65
N VAL A 760 -4.49 -33.75 56.68
CA VAL A 760 -3.79 -34.58 55.68
C VAL A 760 -2.69 -35.42 56.34
N ASN A 761 -2.00 -34.86 57.33
CA ASN A 761 -0.99 -35.58 58.11
C ASN A 761 -1.62 -36.68 59.00
N GLU A 762 -2.78 -36.42 59.62
CA GLU A 762 -3.57 -37.43 60.34
C GLU A 762 -4.09 -38.54 59.43
N GLU A 763 -4.66 -38.19 58.27
CA GLU A 763 -5.13 -39.18 57.29
C GLU A 763 -3.96 -40.04 56.77
N ASN A 764 -2.79 -39.44 56.52
CA ASN A 764 -1.58 -40.18 56.16
C ASN A 764 -1.07 -41.07 57.30
N TYR A 765 -1.13 -40.60 58.54
CA TYR A 765 -0.76 -41.38 59.73
C TYR A 765 -1.72 -42.57 59.95
N GLU A 766 -3.03 -42.37 59.88
CA GLU A 766 -4.04 -43.43 59.97
C GLU A 766 -3.90 -44.45 58.84
N ASN A 767 -3.68 -44.00 57.60
CA ASN A 767 -3.43 -44.86 56.44
C ASN A 767 -2.10 -45.64 56.52
N SER A 768 -1.17 -45.20 57.39
CA SER A 768 0.11 -45.87 57.63
C SER A 768 0.06 -46.91 58.75
N LYS A 769 -1.05 -47.01 59.49
CA LYS A 769 -1.21 -48.02 60.55
C LYS A 769 -1.50 -49.39 59.94
N VAL A 770 -0.60 -50.34 60.16
CA VAL A 770 -0.84 -51.75 59.83
C VAL A 770 -1.77 -52.37 60.89
N PRO A 771 -2.89 -53.01 60.52
CA PRO A 771 -3.79 -53.62 61.49
C PRO A 771 -3.07 -54.73 62.26
N LEU A 772 -2.96 -54.60 63.59
CA LEU A 772 -2.51 -55.68 64.46
C LEU A 772 -3.70 -56.59 64.79
N SER A 773 -3.97 -57.55 63.92
CA SER A 773 -4.47 -58.87 64.31
C SER A 773 -4.25 -59.87 63.18
N TYR A 774 -3.53 -60.95 63.53
CA TYR A 774 -3.48 -62.21 62.81
C TYR A 774 -4.85 -62.90 62.82
#